data_AF-A0A7V3VSX7-F1
#
_entry.id   AF-A0A7V3VSX7-F1
#
_cell.length_a   1.000
_cell.length_b   1.000
_cell.length_c   1.000
_cell.angle_alpha   90.00
_cell.angle_beta   90.00
_cell.angle_gamma   90.00
#
_symmetry.space_group_name_H-M   'P 1'
#
loop_
_entity.id
_entity.type
_entity.pdbx_description
1 polymer ?
#
loop_
_entity_poly.entity_id
_entity_poly.type
_entity_poly.pdbx_seq_one_letter_code
_entity_poly.pdbx_strand_id
1 'polypeptide(L)'
;MATSQVKLTAQKPSISRFEEYMLYFITLFIPIVTISQITYEYSTQKYAFFTILVFILFFAVVLQFKRQNKISISLPLPAIGWGFFTIASLLSLISVAIENEPYLRFSGMWALYFVMTFLFVIYLVNRVKDKRIMINILGMLLISAAFIVLDSFLNFYAGWDIWLGHIGAPYSRDDVRATIGNPDFVPDYLGVLLFVAIYFITSKTLGFDTSKNKDKVYRKLLIMKVLATIEAIAMVAVIIFSQTRGVFIAIPLAFVFFALLYTYYQNFKVKKEASTSKVIDEIGRKSQRLSMILLAVFVVSALVEIFLYSIPGPFNGNTFSVTGRVTSSTTALSNGGTAQQRFLAWWASFYQWKDHPIIGQGLGTYRIDFIHYLGVSIEHHPSLIVAWNNFMKAHNDYIQLLGETGIVGILTLAFALGALLWFVLRVIKKKDSDDALLMMLIASGAMVTLITSMYSFAEHLMPDSMTLTILLAFLVSDYFNKDGDLTWKVVIDKAKFVAASISSLIVSAGVMILMNMYFVSEVYFLYGNTSYQYISAYQNAASQASNQLNSVNTDINNLKSYTGSYAYLQPQTYVQSKLSQFLAANPGVNQTQASLQLEAQRQQEYNSIMSQLNSNLQNIKNAINEFNTSETTSYDTSKYDFLHSVEWDNTYGTSEFYLGLLATFPQRDQEIVNELNKALSSGSTVTQLNVLKDLFYGHNDITQFIHPAFKHLNYEKDYDLISQMVSSGIPLVQLWNNLNINQLVEMQMYQDGIDYLKTSLRSFAEKNSYRLIGQFSAMLDSMNRSQAEIYQKAITQYPQFKTQLTALIAEHNQLSQEAFNEMENWYDQLIFILPGGWNRYQGWNQIYAEYINSILSNSTLNATNYAKIKEIAGKYVWIGYYMQKTYWAIPLNTMEIFTSIAQNLIDNKMYAEALTVVNDTLSVFKPAYVWNLADLDRYKGDKSIYDEDQNFITQYQQLQTKRTQFLSQLKSVYEYTFTNPSQQATADLYLNDWNHNILTGVTTNDSTSDIISTINGMLATSTNK
;
A
#
# COMPACT_ATOMS: atom_id res chain seq x y z
N MET A 1 -71.84 40.10 -19.18
CA MET A 1 -70.77 40.08 -20.21
C MET A 1 -69.41 40.07 -19.52
N ALA A 2 -68.54 39.16 -19.97
CA ALA A 2 -67.09 39.09 -19.81
C ALA A 2 -66.49 38.95 -18.38
N THR A 3 -66.25 37.69 -18.04
CA THR A 3 -65.22 37.15 -17.14
C THR A 3 -63.81 37.67 -17.46
N SER A 4 -63.13 38.31 -16.49
CA SER A 4 -61.67 38.41 -16.50
C SER A 4 -61.08 37.30 -15.63
N GLN A 5 -60.63 36.23 -16.30
CA GLN A 5 -59.81 35.19 -15.71
C GLN A 5 -58.52 35.81 -15.17
N VAL A 6 -58.36 35.84 -13.85
CA VAL A 6 -57.06 36.02 -13.21
C VAL A 6 -56.21 34.80 -13.58
N LYS A 7 -55.27 34.98 -14.52
CA LYS A 7 -54.20 34.04 -14.79
C LYS A 7 -53.41 33.84 -13.50
N LEU A 8 -53.61 32.69 -12.85
CA LEU A 8 -52.68 32.11 -11.87
C LEU A 8 -51.32 31.99 -12.56
N THR A 9 -50.43 32.94 -12.31
CA THR A 9 -49.01 32.83 -12.66
C THR A 9 -48.45 31.58 -12.00
N ALA A 10 -48.10 30.58 -12.80
CA ALA A 10 -47.43 29.37 -12.34
C ALA A 10 -46.22 29.76 -11.47
N GLN A 11 -46.22 29.31 -10.20
CA GLN A 11 -45.10 29.46 -9.29
C GLN A 11 -43.84 28.89 -9.99
N LYS A 12 -42.79 29.70 -10.12
CA LYS A 12 -41.52 29.22 -10.70
C LYS A 12 -41.05 27.98 -9.93
N PRO A 13 -40.57 26.93 -10.61
CA PRO A 13 -40.14 25.70 -9.96
C PRO A 13 -38.99 25.99 -8.98
N SER A 14 -38.97 25.27 -7.86
CA SER A 14 -37.97 25.44 -6.79
C SER A 14 -36.57 24.97 -7.18
N ILE A 15 -36.43 24.20 -8.27
CA ILE A 15 -35.19 23.76 -8.89
C ILE A 15 -35.25 24.09 -10.39
N SER A 16 -34.15 24.48 -11.02
CA SER A 16 -34.11 24.63 -12.49
C SER A 16 -33.99 23.26 -13.17
N ARG A 17 -34.37 23.18 -14.45
CA ARG A 17 -34.18 21.95 -15.25
C ARG A 17 -32.71 21.56 -15.34
N PHE A 18 -31.80 22.53 -15.45
CA PHE A 18 -30.37 22.27 -15.50
C PHE A 18 -29.88 21.60 -14.21
N GLU A 19 -30.23 22.15 -13.04
CA GLU A 19 -29.91 21.54 -11.74
C GLU A 19 -30.49 20.13 -11.61
N GLU A 20 -31.74 19.92 -12.04
CA GLU A 20 -32.40 18.62 -12.01
C GLU A 20 -31.64 17.58 -12.86
N TYR A 21 -31.33 17.88 -14.12
CA TYR A 21 -30.57 16.98 -14.99
C TYR A 21 -29.12 16.79 -14.56
N MET A 22 -28.49 17.82 -13.97
CA MET A 22 -27.14 17.71 -13.45
C MET A 22 -27.08 16.73 -12.27
N LEU A 23 -28.05 16.79 -11.35
CA LEU A 23 -28.15 15.82 -10.25
C LEU A 23 -28.36 14.40 -10.77
N TYR A 24 -29.23 14.22 -11.78
CA TYR A 24 -29.40 12.91 -12.42
C TYR A 24 -28.10 12.38 -13.03
N PHE A 25 -27.37 13.25 -13.74
CA PHE A 25 -26.09 12.91 -14.33
C PHE A 25 -25.07 12.54 -13.25
N ILE A 26 -24.92 13.33 -12.19
CA ILE A 26 -24.01 13.03 -11.06
C ILE A 26 -24.31 11.65 -10.47
N THR A 27 -25.57 11.37 -10.13
CA THR A 27 -25.95 10.08 -9.52
C THR A 27 -25.80 8.87 -10.43
N LEU A 28 -25.77 9.07 -11.75
CA LEU A 28 -25.58 7.99 -12.72
C LEU A 28 -24.10 7.82 -13.08
N PHE A 29 -23.41 8.93 -13.35
CA PHE A 29 -22.05 8.95 -13.88
C PHE A 29 -21.02 8.52 -12.84
N ILE A 30 -21.09 9.03 -11.60
CA ILE A 30 -20.06 8.80 -10.58
C ILE A 30 -19.93 7.31 -10.19
N PRO A 31 -21.02 6.55 -9.97
CA PRO A 31 -20.89 5.12 -9.69
C PRO A 31 -20.34 4.32 -10.90
N ILE A 32 -20.69 4.71 -12.13
CA ILE A 32 -20.38 3.96 -13.35
C ILE A 32 -18.98 4.27 -13.93
N VAL A 33 -18.47 5.49 -13.78
CA VAL A 33 -17.24 5.91 -14.47
C VAL A 33 -16.01 5.18 -13.91
N THR A 34 -15.25 4.53 -14.80
CA THR A 34 -13.91 3.99 -14.55
C THR A 34 -13.11 4.05 -15.85
N ILE A 35 -11.95 4.73 -15.85
CA ILE A 35 -11.09 4.88 -17.03
C ILE A 35 -9.74 4.21 -16.79
N SER A 36 -9.57 2.97 -17.23
CA SER A 36 -8.41 2.12 -16.91
C SER A 36 -7.05 2.73 -17.24
N GLN A 37 -6.96 3.53 -18.30
CA GLN A 37 -5.71 4.12 -18.77
C GLN A 37 -5.17 5.24 -17.86
N ILE A 38 -5.99 5.75 -16.95
CA ILE A 38 -5.66 6.87 -16.05
C ILE A 38 -6.10 6.61 -14.60
N THR A 39 -6.40 5.35 -14.26
CA THR A 39 -6.87 4.97 -12.93
C THR A 39 -5.82 4.11 -12.25
N TYR A 40 -5.21 4.61 -11.18
CA TYR A 40 -4.49 3.77 -10.24
C TYR A 40 -5.40 3.36 -9.08
N GLU A 41 -6.08 4.32 -8.45
CA GLU A 41 -7.14 4.08 -7.46
C GLU A 41 -8.52 4.44 -8.04
N TYR A 42 -9.51 3.54 -7.88
CA TYR A 42 -10.87 3.77 -8.40
C TYR A 42 -11.54 5.01 -7.79
N SER A 43 -11.21 5.33 -6.54
CA SER A 43 -11.73 6.49 -5.80
C SER A 43 -11.33 7.81 -6.44
N THR A 44 -10.05 8.00 -6.75
CA THR A 44 -9.46 9.31 -7.00
C THR A 44 -10.10 10.04 -8.18
N GLN A 45 -10.26 9.36 -9.32
CA GLN A 45 -10.94 9.92 -10.49
C GLN A 45 -12.39 10.31 -10.20
N LYS A 46 -13.09 9.55 -9.35
CA LYS A 46 -14.51 9.78 -9.04
C LYS A 46 -14.66 11.01 -8.14
N TYR A 47 -13.76 11.20 -7.17
CA TYR A 47 -13.70 12.44 -6.38
C TYR A 47 -13.39 13.65 -7.27
N ALA A 48 -12.43 13.53 -8.19
CA ALA A 48 -12.08 14.59 -9.14
C ALA A 48 -13.29 14.99 -10.01
N PHE A 49 -13.99 14.02 -10.62
CA PHE A 49 -15.17 14.30 -11.44
C PHE A 49 -16.34 14.85 -10.62
N PHE A 50 -16.63 14.29 -9.44
CA PHE A 50 -17.72 14.80 -8.62
C PHE A 50 -17.50 16.24 -8.20
N THR A 51 -16.29 16.60 -7.79
CA THR A 51 -15.99 17.96 -7.33
C THR A 51 -16.14 18.98 -8.47
N ILE A 52 -15.75 18.62 -9.70
CA ILE A 52 -16.03 19.41 -10.91
C ILE A 52 -17.53 19.61 -11.10
N LEU A 53 -18.31 18.52 -11.08
CA LEU A 53 -19.75 18.56 -11.34
C LEU A 53 -20.52 19.36 -10.28
N VAL A 54 -20.15 19.22 -9.01
CA VAL A 54 -20.74 19.99 -7.91
C VAL A 54 -20.32 21.47 -7.96
N PHE A 55 -19.08 21.78 -8.36
CA PHE A 55 -18.67 23.17 -8.61
C PHE A 55 -19.53 23.83 -9.71
N ILE A 56 -19.72 23.15 -10.84
CA ILE A 56 -20.58 23.62 -11.94
C ILE A 56 -22.02 23.82 -11.44
N LEU A 57 -22.52 22.90 -10.62
CA LEU A 57 -23.84 22.99 -10.02
C LEU A 57 -23.97 24.23 -9.10
N PHE A 58 -23.02 24.44 -8.19
CA PHE A 58 -23.00 25.62 -7.32
C PHE A 58 -22.91 26.92 -8.11
N PHE A 59 -22.09 26.96 -9.15
CA PHE A 59 -21.99 28.12 -10.03
C PHE A 59 -23.35 28.46 -10.69
N ALA A 60 -24.04 27.45 -11.22
CA ALA A 60 -25.37 27.62 -11.81
C ALA A 60 -26.41 28.12 -10.79
N VAL A 61 -26.37 27.60 -9.56
CA VAL A 61 -27.24 28.02 -8.45
C VAL A 61 -27.01 29.49 -8.09
N VAL A 62 -25.76 29.91 -7.96
CA VAL A 62 -25.40 31.32 -7.65
C VAL A 62 -25.92 32.27 -8.74
N LEU A 63 -25.77 31.91 -10.02
CA LEU A 63 -26.27 32.72 -11.14
C LEU A 63 -27.79 32.90 -11.10
N GLN A 64 -28.53 31.88 -10.68
CA GLN A 64 -29.97 31.94 -10.56
C GLN A 64 -30.41 32.88 -9.42
N PHE A 65 -29.75 32.76 -8.26
CA PHE A 65 -30.12 33.48 -7.05
C PHE A 65 -29.63 34.94 -7.01
N LYS A 66 -28.62 35.33 -7.81
CA LYS A 66 -28.19 36.74 -7.96
C LYS A 66 -29.34 37.69 -8.34
N ARG A 67 -30.41 37.16 -8.92
CA ARG A 67 -31.62 37.90 -9.34
C ARG A 67 -32.62 38.11 -8.20
N GLN A 68 -32.42 37.52 -7.02
CA GLN A 68 -33.33 37.61 -5.87
C GLN A 68 -32.80 38.61 -4.83
N ASN A 69 -33.70 39.39 -4.20
CA ASN A 69 -33.32 40.41 -3.21
C ASN A 69 -33.23 39.88 -1.77
N LYS A 70 -33.93 38.78 -1.46
CA LYS A 70 -33.90 38.10 -0.16
C LYS A 70 -34.05 36.60 -0.40
N ILE A 71 -33.29 35.80 0.34
CA ILE A 71 -33.33 34.34 0.26
C ILE A 71 -33.51 33.78 1.67
N SER A 72 -34.40 32.79 1.81
CA SER A 72 -34.61 32.07 3.06
C SER A 72 -33.93 30.71 2.94
N ILE A 73 -33.01 30.42 3.85
CA ILE A 73 -32.30 29.14 3.95
C ILE A 73 -32.81 28.39 5.19
N SER A 74 -33.26 27.16 4.99
CA SER A 74 -33.57 26.19 6.03
C SER A 74 -32.29 25.48 6.47
N LEU A 75 -32.01 25.47 7.76
CA LEU A 75 -30.93 24.74 8.42
C LEU A 75 -31.52 23.77 9.44
N PRO A 76 -31.79 22.51 9.06
CA PRO A 76 -32.22 21.47 9.99
C PRO A 76 -31.15 21.19 11.05
N LEU A 77 -31.57 20.86 12.27
CA LEU A 77 -30.66 20.51 13.37
C LEU A 77 -29.58 19.46 12.98
N PRO A 78 -29.90 18.37 12.25
CA PRO A 78 -28.89 17.40 11.86
C PRO A 78 -27.82 18.00 10.93
N ALA A 79 -28.21 18.90 10.03
CA ALA A 79 -27.26 19.59 9.15
C ALA A 79 -26.35 20.56 9.93
N ILE A 80 -26.87 21.21 10.99
CA ILE A 80 -26.04 22.01 11.91
C ILE A 80 -25.03 21.11 12.63
N GLY A 81 -25.45 19.92 13.09
CA GLY A 81 -24.54 18.93 13.66
C GLY A 81 -23.43 18.52 12.70
N TRP A 82 -23.78 18.27 11.43
CA TRP A 82 -22.78 18.03 10.38
C TRP A 82 -21.83 19.23 10.19
N GLY A 83 -22.34 20.47 10.25
CA GLY A 83 -21.52 21.67 10.24
C GLY A 83 -20.57 21.79 11.44
N PHE A 84 -20.94 21.32 12.63
CA PHE A 84 -20.00 21.24 13.76
C PHE A 84 -18.92 20.20 13.54
N PHE A 85 -19.26 19.08 12.90
CA PHE A 85 -18.28 18.07 12.52
C PHE A 85 -17.28 18.61 11.47
N THR A 86 -17.74 19.38 10.48
CA THR A 86 -16.81 20.01 9.52
C THR A 86 -15.88 21.05 10.16
N ILE A 87 -16.35 21.75 11.21
CA ILE A 87 -15.49 22.62 12.02
C ILE A 87 -14.46 21.79 12.79
N ALA A 88 -14.86 20.66 13.38
CA ALA A 88 -13.93 19.76 14.07
C ALA A 88 -12.84 19.23 13.12
N SER A 89 -13.19 18.87 11.87
CA SER A 89 -12.20 18.47 10.87
C SER A 89 -11.25 19.58 10.43
N LEU A 90 -11.69 20.84 10.47
CA LEU A 90 -10.80 21.99 10.21
C LEU A 90 -9.88 22.26 11.42
N LEU A 91 -10.39 22.08 12.65
CA LEU A 91 -9.59 22.23 13.86
C LEU A 91 -8.47 21.19 13.93
N SER A 92 -8.70 19.96 13.46
CA SER A 92 -7.66 18.92 13.46
C SER A 92 -6.46 19.24 12.57
N LEU A 93 -6.60 20.18 11.62
CA LEU A 93 -5.49 20.66 10.80
C LEU A 93 -4.43 21.41 11.62
N ILE A 94 -4.77 21.91 12.82
CA ILE A 94 -3.80 22.57 13.70
C ILE A 94 -2.68 21.59 14.09
N SER A 95 -3.02 20.34 14.41
CA SER A 95 -2.05 19.29 14.73
C SER A 95 -1.13 19.00 13.54
N VAL A 96 -1.70 18.86 12.34
CA VAL A 96 -0.93 18.66 11.10
C VAL A 96 0.02 19.82 10.84
N ALA A 97 -0.44 21.06 11.00
CA ALA A 97 0.39 22.24 10.79
C ALA A 97 1.58 22.33 11.75
N ILE A 98 1.44 21.79 12.97
CA ILE A 98 2.51 21.78 13.99
C ILE A 98 3.51 20.66 13.72
N GLU A 99 3.03 19.46 13.41
CA GLU A 99 3.86 18.25 13.42
C GLU A 99 4.34 17.85 12.01
N ASN A 100 3.55 18.14 10.98
CA ASN A 100 3.88 17.79 9.60
C ASN A 100 3.30 18.79 8.59
N GLU A 101 3.84 20.00 8.59
CA GLU A 101 3.40 21.11 7.73
C GLU A 101 3.27 20.75 6.23
N PRO A 102 4.20 20.02 5.57
CA PRO A 102 4.05 19.61 4.18
C PRO A 102 2.77 18.79 3.92
N TYR A 103 2.35 17.97 4.88
CA TYR A 103 1.15 17.13 4.76
C TYR A 103 -0.17 17.91 4.92
N LEU A 104 -0.11 19.17 5.37
CA LEU A 104 -1.26 20.04 5.54
C LEU A 104 -2.07 20.20 4.25
N ARG A 105 -1.42 20.14 3.09
CA ARG A 105 -2.09 20.19 1.78
C ARG A 105 -3.05 19.01 1.60
N PHE A 106 -2.61 17.79 1.89
CA PHE A 106 -3.43 16.57 1.77
C PHE A 106 -4.56 16.54 2.81
N SER A 107 -4.25 16.77 4.09
CA SER A 107 -5.26 16.81 5.15
C SER A 107 -6.27 17.94 4.93
N GLY A 108 -5.79 19.11 4.51
CA GLY A 108 -6.60 20.28 4.18
C GLY A 108 -7.54 20.04 3.01
N MET A 109 -7.10 19.32 1.97
CA MET A 109 -7.96 18.90 0.86
C MET A 109 -9.18 18.11 1.35
N TRP A 110 -8.98 17.13 2.25
CA TRP A 110 -10.08 16.35 2.82
C TRP A 110 -10.96 17.15 3.78
N ALA A 111 -10.39 17.97 4.65
CA ALA A 111 -11.17 18.84 5.53
C ALA A 111 -12.04 19.84 4.74
N LEU A 112 -11.50 20.43 3.67
CA LEU A 112 -12.27 21.30 2.77
C LEU A 112 -13.33 20.52 1.99
N TYR A 113 -13.04 19.27 1.61
CA TYR A 113 -14.04 18.38 1.01
C TYR A 113 -15.24 18.18 1.96
N PHE A 114 -15.03 17.96 3.26
CA PHE A 114 -16.13 17.93 4.25
C PHE A 114 -16.92 19.24 4.31
N VAL A 115 -16.26 20.40 4.20
CA VAL A 115 -16.98 21.69 4.09
C VAL A 115 -17.84 21.72 2.82
N MET A 116 -17.32 21.22 1.70
CA MET A 116 -18.06 21.13 0.44
C MET A 116 -19.25 20.17 0.54
N THR A 117 -19.13 19.03 1.22
CA THR A 117 -20.27 18.12 1.45
C THR A 117 -21.32 18.76 2.34
N PHE A 118 -20.93 19.52 3.37
CA PHE A 118 -21.88 20.32 4.16
C PHE A 118 -22.65 21.32 3.29
N LEU A 119 -21.96 22.07 2.42
CA LEU A 119 -22.61 23.00 1.47
C LEU A 119 -23.55 22.25 0.52
N PHE A 120 -23.16 21.04 0.08
CA PHE A 120 -23.99 20.21 -0.79
C PHE A 120 -25.25 19.69 -0.08
N VAL A 121 -25.15 19.31 1.19
CA VAL A 121 -26.30 18.95 2.04
C VAL A 121 -27.23 20.17 2.19
N ILE A 122 -26.71 21.35 2.50
CA ILE A 122 -27.52 22.58 2.60
C ILE A 122 -28.22 22.87 1.26
N TYR A 123 -27.53 22.70 0.14
CA TYR A 123 -28.11 22.81 -1.19
C TYR A 123 -29.28 21.83 -1.39
N LEU A 124 -29.08 20.53 -1.16
CA LEU A 124 -30.13 19.52 -1.37
C LEU A 124 -31.35 19.76 -0.48
N VAL A 125 -31.14 20.04 0.81
CA VAL A 125 -32.20 20.32 1.78
C VAL A 125 -33.13 21.45 1.34
N ASN A 126 -32.54 22.50 0.77
CA ASN A 126 -33.25 23.72 0.39
C ASN A 126 -33.84 23.69 -1.03
N ARG A 127 -33.37 22.80 -1.90
CA ARG A 127 -33.76 22.75 -3.32
C ARG A 127 -34.73 21.61 -3.64
N VAL A 128 -34.58 20.47 -2.96
CA VAL A 128 -35.45 19.30 -3.15
C VAL A 128 -36.73 19.46 -2.35
N LYS A 129 -37.75 20.08 -2.96
CA LYS A 129 -39.08 20.34 -2.35
C LYS A 129 -40.21 19.49 -2.93
N ASP A 130 -39.94 18.71 -3.97
CA ASP A 130 -40.92 17.91 -4.70
C ASP A 130 -40.54 16.42 -4.63
N LYS A 131 -41.50 15.58 -4.26
CA LYS A 131 -41.36 14.12 -4.23
C LYS A 131 -40.85 13.56 -5.55
N ARG A 132 -41.35 14.08 -6.67
CA ARG A 132 -40.98 13.63 -8.02
C ARG A 132 -39.46 13.72 -8.23
N ILE A 133 -38.85 14.84 -7.84
CA ILE A 133 -37.39 15.04 -8.01
C ILE A 133 -36.64 14.00 -7.17
N MET A 134 -37.05 13.83 -5.90
CA MET A 134 -36.46 12.85 -5.00
C MET A 134 -36.55 11.43 -5.58
N ILE A 135 -37.73 11.01 -6.04
CA ILE A 135 -37.94 9.69 -6.67
C ILE A 135 -37.11 9.53 -7.94
N ASN A 136 -37.00 10.56 -8.78
CA ASN A 136 -36.19 10.48 -9.98
C ASN A 136 -34.70 10.33 -9.66
N ILE A 137 -34.17 11.06 -8.67
CA ILE A 137 -32.77 10.90 -8.23
C ILE A 137 -32.53 9.49 -7.68
N LEU A 138 -33.43 9.00 -6.82
CA LEU A 138 -33.37 7.62 -6.32
C LEU A 138 -33.45 6.58 -7.46
N GLY A 139 -34.25 6.86 -8.50
CA GLY A 139 -34.32 6.03 -9.70
C GLY A 139 -33.04 6.03 -10.52
N MET A 140 -32.33 7.17 -10.60
CA MET A 140 -31.01 7.22 -11.26
C MET A 140 -29.95 6.42 -10.50
N LEU A 141 -29.99 6.46 -9.17
CA LEU A 141 -29.15 5.60 -8.33
C LEU A 141 -29.47 4.12 -8.56
N LEU A 142 -30.75 3.72 -8.66
CA LEU A 142 -31.11 2.35 -9.04
C LEU A 142 -30.58 1.97 -10.43
N ILE A 143 -30.71 2.85 -11.44
CA ILE A 143 -30.13 2.57 -12.77
C ILE A 143 -28.62 2.33 -12.69
N SER A 144 -27.91 3.10 -11.87
CA SER A 144 -26.48 2.86 -11.65
C SER A 144 -26.23 1.53 -10.93
N ALA A 145 -27.06 1.15 -9.95
CA ALA A 145 -26.95 -0.13 -9.26
C ALA A 145 -27.22 -1.31 -10.19
N ALA A 146 -28.19 -1.20 -11.10
CA ALA A 146 -28.42 -2.20 -12.13
C ALA A 146 -27.18 -2.43 -13.02
N PHE A 147 -26.43 -1.35 -13.34
CA PHE A 147 -25.14 -1.47 -14.03
C PHE A 147 -24.10 -2.19 -13.16
N ILE A 148 -23.93 -1.78 -11.90
CA ILE A 148 -23.00 -2.42 -10.95
C ILE A 148 -23.32 -3.91 -10.78
N VAL A 149 -24.60 -4.27 -10.67
CA VAL A 149 -25.06 -5.64 -10.56
C VAL A 149 -24.65 -6.43 -11.79
N LEU A 150 -24.95 -5.93 -13.00
CA LEU A 150 -24.59 -6.59 -14.25
C LEU A 150 -23.08 -6.86 -14.34
N ASP A 151 -22.27 -5.84 -14.04
CA ASP A 151 -20.82 -5.93 -14.06
C ASP A 151 -20.29 -6.91 -12.99
N SER A 152 -20.89 -6.91 -11.79
CA SER A 152 -20.56 -7.85 -10.71
C SER A 152 -20.84 -9.30 -11.09
N PHE A 153 -21.92 -9.57 -11.83
CA PHE A 153 -22.20 -10.90 -12.37
C PHE A 153 -21.15 -11.32 -13.41
N LEU A 154 -20.70 -10.40 -14.28
CA LEU A 154 -19.64 -10.66 -15.25
C LEU A 154 -18.30 -10.93 -14.55
N ASN A 155 -17.97 -10.11 -13.53
CA ASN A 155 -16.78 -10.28 -12.72
C ASN A 155 -16.76 -11.66 -12.08
N PHE A 156 -17.84 -12.02 -11.38
CA PHE A 156 -17.91 -13.25 -10.61
C PHE A 156 -17.98 -14.50 -11.50
N TYR A 157 -18.84 -14.55 -12.52
CA TYR A 157 -19.05 -15.78 -13.30
C TYR A 157 -18.12 -15.93 -14.50
N ALA A 158 -17.60 -14.84 -15.05
CA ALA A 158 -16.73 -14.89 -16.23
C ALA A 158 -15.29 -14.47 -15.94
N GLY A 159 -15.00 -13.78 -14.83
CA GLY A 159 -13.68 -13.19 -14.58
C GLY A 159 -13.42 -11.93 -15.41
N TRP A 160 -14.48 -11.25 -15.86
CA TRP A 160 -14.41 -10.10 -16.77
C TRP A 160 -15.10 -8.87 -16.20
N ASP A 161 -14.59 -7.70 -16.54
CA ASP A 161 -15.15 -6.39 -16.23
C ASP A 161 -15.47 -5.64 -17.53
N ILE A 162 -16.58 -4.89 -17.52
CA ILE A 162 -17.05 -4.15 -18.71
C ILE A 162 -16.01 -3.16 -19.23
N TRP A 163 -15.21 -2.54 -18.36
CA TRP A 163 -14.22 -1.52 -18.72
C TRP A 163 -12.79 -2.05 -18.72
N LEU A 164 -12.47 -2.96 -17.80
CA LEU A 164 -11.10 -3.40 -17.55
C LEU A 164 -10.72 -4.68 -18.31
N GLY A 165 -11.70 -5.36 -18.91
CA GLY A 165 -11.46 -6.62 -19.62
C GLY A 165 -11.30 -7.79 -18.66
N HIS A 166 -10.33 -8.68 -18.91
CA HIS A 166 -10.10 -9.84 -18.06
C HIS A 166 -9.45 -9.43 -16.72
N ILE A 167 -10.11 -9.73 -15.60
CA ILE A 167 -9.71 -9.27 -14.27
C ILE A 167 -9.26 -10.38 -13.34
N GLY A 168 -9.68 -11.62 -13.57
CA GLY A 168 -9.37 -12.74 -12.69
C GLY A 168 -10.10 -14.02 -13.05
N ALA A 169 -10.23 -14.92 -12.07
CA ALA A 169 -10.79 -16.25 -12.31
C ALA A 169 -12.29 -16.30 -11.98
N PRO A 170 -13.10 -17.07 -12.71
CA PRO A 170 -14.49 -17.32 -12.34
C PRO A 170 -14.64 -17.84 -10.90
N TYR A 171 -15.73 -17.47 -10.25
CA TYR A 171 -16.11 -17.81 -8.88
C TYR A 171 -15.18 -17.27 -7.78
N SER A 172 -14.37 -16.26 -8.11
CA SER A 172 -13.50 -15.55 -7.19
C SER A 172 -14.22 -14.35 -6.57
N ARG A 173 -14.15 -14.23 -5.25
CA ARG A 173 -14.70 -13.09 -4.51
C ARG A 173 -13.95 -11.79 -4.82
N ASP A 174 -12.63 -11.88 -4.88
CA ASP A 174 -11.77 -10.69 -4.92
C ASP A 174 -11.90 -9.94 -6.25
N ASP A 175 -12.44 -10.62 -7.27
CA ASP A 175 -12.73 -10.05 -8.58
C ASP A 175 -14.05 -9.27 -8.62
N VAL A 176 -14.93 -9.37 -7.61
CA VAL A 176 -16.24 -8.69 -7.56
C VAL A 176 -16.09 -7.21 -7.21
N ARG A 177 -15.39 -6.46 -8.04
CA ARG A 177 -15.07 -5.04 -7.82
C ARG A 177 -16.01 -4.11 -8.56
N ALA A 178 -16.52 -4.53 -9.72
CA ALA A 178 -17.24 -3.72 -10.70
C ALA A 178 -16.55 -2.35 -10.91
N THR A 179 -17.33 -1.34 -11.30
CA THR A 179 -16.83 0.05 -11.35
C THR A 179 -16.69 0.72 -9.98
N ILE A 180 -17.10 0.07 -8.89
CA ILE A 180 -16.91 0.60 -7.53
C ILE A 180 -15.44 0.46 -7.11
N GLY A 181 -14.81 -0.64 -7.48
CA GLY A 181 -13.37 -0.86 -7.34
C GLY A 181 -12.92 -1.80 -6.23
N ASN A 182 -13.84 -2.25 -5.36
CA ASN A 182 -13.49 -3.26 -4.34
C ASN A 182 -14.70 -4.10 -3.85
N PRO A 183 -14.50 -5.41 -3.60
CA PRO A 183 -15.54 -6.39 -3.26
C PRO A 183 -16.20 -6.24 -1.89
N ASP A 184 -15.64 -5.46 -0.99
CA ASP A 184 -16.30 -5.09 0.27
C ASP A 184 -17.34 -3.98 0.07
N PHE A 185 -17.20 -3.14 -0.95
CA PHE A 185 -17.97 -1.91 -1.11
C PHE A 185 -19.10 -2.02 -2.12
N VAL A 186 -18.92 -2.82 -3.17
CA VAL A 186 -20.03 -3.22 -4.08
C VAL A 186 -21.26 -3.68 -3.29
N PRO A 187 -21.16 -4.65 -2.35
CA PRO A 187 -22.33 -5.07 -1.58
C PRO A 187 -22.82 -4.04 -0.56
N ASP A 188 -21.99 -3.08 -0.14
CA ASP A 188 -22.44 -1.97 0.73
C ASP A 188 -23.37 -1.03 -0.06
N TYR A 189 -22.89 -0.54 -1.20
CA TYR A 189 -23.65 0.27 -2.15
C TYR A 189 -24.99 -0.37 -2.52
N LEU A 190 -24.97 -1.66 -2.88
CA LEU A 190 -26.17 -2.41 -3.23
C LEU A 190 -27.06 -2.68 -2.02
N GLY A 191 -26.48 -2.87 -0.83
CA GLY A 191 -27.22 -3.03 0.42
C GLY A 191 -28.05 -1.80 0.78
N VAL A 192 -27.50 -0.61 0.57
CA VAL A 192 -28.23 0.67 0.72
C VAL A 192 -29.37 0.76 -0.31
N LEU A 193 -29.06 0.51 -1.58
CA LEU A 193 -30.02 0.67 -2.67
C LEU A 193 -31.09 -0.42 -2.71
N LEU A 194 -30.87 -1.55 -2.03
CA LEU A 194 -31.90 -2.57 -1.80
C LEU A 194 -33.13 -1.98 -1.09
N PHE A 195 -32.94 -1.11 -0.09
CA PHE A 195 -34.06 -0.45 0.60
C PHE A 195 -34.78 0.57 -0.30
N VAL A 196 -34.04 1.23 -1.19
CA VAL A 196 -34.61 2.10 -2.23
C VAL A 196 -35.44 1.28 -3.22
N ALA A 197 -34.95 0.13 -3.68
CA ALA A 197 -35.67 -0.78 -4.54
C ALA A 197 -36.95 -1.31 -3.85
N ILE A 198 -36.89 -1.66 -2.57
CA ILE A 198 -38.05 -2.06 -1.76
C ILE A 198 -39.09 -0.93 -1.71
N TYR A 199 -38.68 0.34 -1.61
CA TYR A 199 -39.62 1.47 -1.71
C TYR A 199 -40.28 1.51 -3.09
N PHE A 200 -39.50 1.32 -4.16
CA PHE A 200 -40.03 1.29 -5.52
C PHE A 200 -41.08 0.18 -5.71
N ILE A 201 -40.84 -1.00 -5.15
CA ILE A 201 -41.75 -2.15 -5.15
C ILE A 201 -43.02 -1.85 -4.35
N THR A 202 -42.90 -1.26 -3.16
CA THR A 202 -43.98 -1.15 -2.16
C THR A 202 -44.80 0.14 -2.24
N SER A 203 -44.25 1.23 -2.80
CA SER A 203 -44.93 2.52 -2.94
C SER A 203 -46.24 2.39 -3.70
N LYS A 204 -47.29 3.10 -3.28
CA LYS A 204 -48.60 3.01 -3.94
C LYS A 204 -48.61 3.71 -5.30
N THR A 205 -47.96 4.87 -5.39
CA THR A 205 -48.06 5.76 -6.54
C THR A 205 -46.71 6.23 -7.09
N LEU A 206 -45.59 6.02 -6.40
CA LEU A 206 -44.25 6.55 -6.78
C LEU A 206 -44.27 8.04 -7.13
N GLY A 207 -45.15 8.82 -6.49
CA GLY A 207 -45.32 10.24 -6.76
C GLY A 207 -46.05 10.59 -8.08
N PHE A 208 -46.55 9.61 -8.84
CA PHE A 208 -47.37 9.86 -10.01
C PHE A 208 -48.79 10.30 -9.63
N ASP A 209 -49.32 11.27 -10.38
CA ASP A 209 -50.71 11.67 -10.31
C ASP A 209 -51.60 10.57 -10.95
N THR A 210 -52.29 9.80 -10.11
CA THR A 210 -53.16 8.70 -10.53
C THR A 210 -54.49 9.17 -11.12
N SER A 211 -54.82 10.46 -11.02
CA SER A 211 -56.10 10.99 -11.52
C SER A 211 -56.15 11.17 -13.05
N LYS A 212 -54.98 11.22 -13.71
CA LYS A 212 -54.85 11.46 -15.16
C LYS A 212 -54.25 10.25 -15.87
N ASN A 213 -54.80 9.89 -17.04
CA ASN A 213 -54.28 8.81 -17.92
C ASN A 213 -54.03 7.50 -17.17
N LYS A 214 -55.08 7.00 -16.51
CA LYS A 214 -55.04 5.89 -15.53
C LYS A 214 -54.26 4.67 -16.01
N ASP A 215 -54.55 4.18 -17.22
CA ASP A 215 -53.89 3.00 -17.77
C ASP A 215 -52.40 3.23 -18.06
N LYS A 216 -52.04 4.41 -18.56
CA LYS A 216 -50.65 4.77 -18.83
C LYS A 216 -49.84 4.86 -17.54
N VAL A 217 -50.42 5.43 -16.48
CA VAL A 217 -49.78 5.51 -15.16
C VAL A 217 -49.63 4.12 -14.57
N TYR A 218 -50.67 3.27 -14.60
CA TYR A 218 -50.57 1.91 -14.12
C TYR A 218 -49.53 1.07 -14.87
N ARG A 219 -49.47 1.18 -16.21
CA ARG A 219 -48.43 0.50 -17.01
C ARG A 219 -47.01 0.95 -16.62
N LYS A 220 -46.80 2.24 -16.39
CA LYS A 220 -45.51 2.74 -15.89
C LYS A 220 -45.18 2.15 -14.52
N LEU A 221 -46.13 2.20 -13.57
CA LEU A 221 -45.95 1.63 -12.23
C LEU A 221 -45.64 0.13 -12.28
N LEU A 222 -46.33 -0.62 -13.14
CA LEU A 222 -46.06 -2.03 -13.37
C LEU A 222 -44.62 -2.26 -13.83
N ILE A 223 -44.17 -1.54 -14.86
CA ILE A 223 -42.81 -1.69 -15.40
C ILE A 223 -41.77 -1.35 -14.33
N MET A 224 -41.87 -0.19 -13.68
CA MET A 224 -40.89 0.23 -12.66
C MET A 224 -40.84 -0.74 -11.48
N LYS A 225 -41.99 -1.26 -11.03
CA LYS A 225 -42.03 -2.22 -9.93
C LYS A 225 -41.44 -3.57 -10.29
N VAL A 226 -41.74 -4.08 -11.50
CA VAL A 226 -41.18 -5.33 -11.99
C VAL A 226 -39.68 -5.21 -12.16
N LEU A 227 -39.19 -4.12 -12.78
CA LEU A 227 -37.75 -3.87 -12.91
C LEU A 227 -37.08 -3.77 -11.54
N ALA A 228 -37.64 -3.01 -10.60
CA ALA A 228 -37.11 -2.90 -9.24
C ALA A 228 -37.11 -4.25 -8.50
N THR A 229 -38.08 -5.14 -8.76
CA THR A 229 -38.09 -6.50 -8.19
C THR A 229 -36.99 -7.37 -8.78
N ILE A 230 -36.82 -7.36 -10.11
CA ILE A 230 -35.75 -8.12 -10.78
C ILE A 230 -34.39 -7.63 -10.28
N GLU A 231 -34.21 -6.32 -10.21
CA GLU A 231 -32.99 -5.68 -9.73
C GLU A 231 -32.72 -6.01 -8.26
N ALA A 232 -33.72 -5.91 -7.37
CA ALA A 232 -33.57 -6.27 -5.96
C ALA A 232 -33.18 -7.74 -5.76
N ILE A 233 -33.74 -8.66 -6.55
CA ILE A 233 -33.34 -10.08 -6.54
C ILE A 233 -31.86 -10.19 -6.94
N ALA A 234 -31.48 -9.56 -8.06
CA ALA A 234 -30.10 -9.59 -8.54
C ALA A 234 -29.10 -8.94 -7.56
N MET A 235 -29.48 -7.87 -6.85
CA MET A 235 -28.67 -7.29 -5.77
C MET A 235 -28.41 -8.29 -4.64
N VAL A 236 -29.43 -9.06 -4.23
CA VAL A 236 -29.28 -10.08 -3.17
C VAL A 236 -28.26 -11.13 -3.60
N ALA A 237 -28.32 -11.62 -4.84
CA ALA A 237 -27.32 -12.53 -5.37
C ALA A 237 -25.89 -11.96 -5.29
N VAL A 238 -25.68 -10.71 -5.73
CA VAL A 238 -24.36 -10.04 -5.65
C VAL A 238 -23.88 -9.91 -4.21
N ILE A 239 -24.76 -9.48 -3.29
CA ILE A 239 -24.44 -9.37 -1.87
C ILE A 239 -24.00 -10.73 -1.31
N ILE A 240 -24.66 -11.82 -1.71
CA ILE A 240 -24.34 -13.19 -1.29
C ILE A 240 -22.96 -13.62 -1.80
N PHE A 241 -22.68 -13.53 -3.10
CA PHE A 241 -21.42 -14.04 -3.66
C PHE A 241 -20.22 -13.11 -3.39
N SER A 242 -20.46 -11.84 -3.06
CA SER A 242 -19.43 -10.91 -2.54
C SER A 242 -18.94 -11.29 -1.14
N GLN A 243 -19.71 -12.10 -0.39
CA GLN A 243 -19.29 -12.72 0.88
C GLN A 243 -18.83 -11.71 1.96
N THR A 244 -19.34 -10.48 1.93
CA THR A 244 -18.91 -9.40 2.82
C THR A 244 -19.64 -9.47 4.16
N ARG A 245 -18.90 -9.89 5.19
CA ARG A 245 -19.44 -10.14 6.54
C ARG A 245 -20.15 -8.92 7.15
N GLY A 246 -19.60 -7.73 6.97
CA GLY A 246 -20.18 -6.49 7.48
C GLY A 246 -21.61 -6.27 6.94
N VAL A 247 -21.79 -6.45 5.64
CA VAL A 247 -23.09 -6.28 4.95
C VAL A 247 -24.10 -7.35 5.39
N PHE A 248 -23.66 -8.60 5.57
CA PHE A 248 -24.51 -9.68 6.10
C PHE A 248 -25.05 -9.40 7.51
N ILE A 249 -24.35 -8.60 8.31
CA ILE A 249 -24.81 -8.16 9.63
C ILE A 249 -25.67 -6.88 9.50
N ALA A 250 -25.23 -5.94 8.67
CA ALA A 250 -25.86 -4.63 8.53
C ALA A 250 -27.29 -4.70 7.97
N ILE A 251 -27.54 -5.50 6.93
CA ILE A 251 -28.87 -5.60 6.30
C ILE A 251 -29.94 -6.11 7.29
N PRO A 252 -29.75 -7.24 8.00
CA PRO A 252 -30.70 -7.68 9.02
C PRO A 252 -30.94 -6.64 10.11
N LEU A 253 -29.90 -5.97 10.60
CA LEU A 253 -30.03 -4.91 11.60
C LEU A 253 -30.78 -3.68 11.05
N ALA A 254 -30.59 -3.33 9.78
CA ALA A 254 -31.35 -2.28 9.10
C ALA A 254 -32.84 -2.65 8.94
N PHE A 255 -33.18 -3.93 8.74
CA PHE A 255 -34.57 -4.41 8.79
C PHE A 255 -35.17 -4.37 10.20
N VAL A 256 -34.39 -4.69 11.25
CA VAL A 256 -34.82 -4.50 12.64
C VAL A 256 -35.08 -3.02 12.91
N PHE A 257 -34.18 -2.14 12.48
CA PHE A 257 -34.35 -0.69 12.58
C PHE A 257 -35.61 -0.21 11.83
N PHE A 258 -35.87 -0.73 10.62
CA PHE A 258 -37.11 -0.48 9.88
C PHE A 258 -38.35 -0.88 10.69
N ALA A 259 -38.35 -2.08 11.28
CA ALA A 259 -39.46 -2.57 12.08
C ALA A 259 -39.71 -1.71 13.33
N LEU A 260 -38.64 -1.23 13.98
CA LEU A 260 -38.73 -0.30 15.10
C LEU A 260 -39.32 1.05 14.68
N LEU A 261 -38.86 1.63 13.57
CA LEU A 261 -39.42 2.87 13.03
C LEU A 261 -40.88 2.71 12.62
N TYR A 262 -41.24 1.57 12.00
CA TYR A 262 -42.61 1.27 11.62
C TYR A 262 -43.52 1.14 12.84
N THR A 263 -43.06 0.44 13.88
CA THR A 263 -43.78 0.30 15.15
C THR A 263 -43.98 1.65 15.82
N TYR A 264 -42.93 2.47 15.87
CA TYR A 264 -42.99 3.84 16.37
C TYR A 264 -44.02 4.67 15.59
N TYR A 265 -43.97 4.64 14.25
CA TYR A 265 -44.91 5.35 13.40
C TYR A 265 -46.36 4.91 13.67
N GLN A 266 -46.63 3.60 13.77
CA GLN A 266 -47.99 3.12 14.03
C GLN A 266 -48.55 3.58 15.38
N ASN A 267 -47.71 3.60 16.41
CA ASN A 267 -48.09 3.99 17.77
C ASN A 267 -48.26 5.50 17.95
N PHE A 268 -47.46 6.31 17.24
CA PHE A 268 -47.38 7.76 17.45
C PHE A 268 -47.87 8.62 16.28
N LYS A 269 -48.33 8.02 15.16
CA LYS A 269 -48.85 8.78 14.02
C LYS A 269 -49.97 9.73 14.44
N VAL A 270 -49.84 10.98 14.01
CA VAL A 270 -50.86 12.00 14.23
C VAL A 270 -52.07 11.64 13.38
N LYS A 271 -53.19 11.31 14.03
CA LYS A 271 -54.47 11.10 13.36
C LYS A 271 -54.94 12.44 12.78
N LYS A 272 -54.69 12.68 11.49
CA LYS A 272 -55.33 13.79 10.79
C LYS A 272 -56.84 13.56 10.78
N GLU A 273 -57.62 14.59 11.14
CA GLU A 273 -59.04 14.63 10.83
C GLU A 273 -59.24 14.32 9.36
N ALA A 274 -60.29 13.58 9.05
CA ALA A 274 -60.59 13.08 7.71
C ALA A 274 -60.91 14.24 6.75
N SER A 275 -59.88 14.95 6.30
CA SER A 275 -59.89 15.82 5.13
C SER A 275 -60.10 14.92 3.91
N THR A 276 -61.36 14.65 3.57
CA THR A 276 -61.96 14.50 2.23
C THR A 276 -61.16 13.86 1.08
N SER A 277 -60.16 13.01 1.34
CA SER A 277 -59.37 12.31 0.31
C SER A 277 -59.39 10.79 0.49
N LYS A 278 -60.43 10.24 1.13
CA LYS A 278 -60.73 8.80 1.12
C LYS A 278 -61.30 8.38 -0.25
N VAL A 279 -60.54 8.58 -1.31
CA VAL A 279 -60.67 7.78 -2.53
C VAL A 279 -59.25 7.39 -2.91
N ILE A 280 -58.76 6.27 -2.38
CA ILE A 280 -57.67 5.56 -3.06
C ILE A 280 -58.27 5.14 -4.40
N ASP A 281 -57.86 5.83 -5.46
CA ASP A 281 -58.31 5.52 -6.82
C ASP A 281 -58.06 4.04 -7.13
N GLU A 282 -58.86 3.45 -8.01
CA GLU A 282 -58.79 2.04 -8.40
C GLU A 282 -57.36 1.59 -8.72
N ILE A 283 -56.56 2.47 -9.36
CA ILE A 283 -55.14 2.26 -9.67
C ILE A 283 -54.32 2.02 -8.40
N GLY A 284 -54.52 2.81 -7.35
CA GLY A 284 -53.76 2.67 -6.10
C GLY A 284 -54.00 1.32 -5.43
N ARG A 285 -55.24 0.80 -5.48
CA ARG A 285 -55.59 -0.54 -4.99
C ARG A 285 -54.99 -1.65 -5.86
N LYS A 286 -55.05 -1.52 -7.18
CA LYS A 286 -54.41 -2.46 -8.13
C LYS A 286 -52.89 -2.49 -7.91
N SER A 287 -52.26 -1.32 -7.79
CA SER A 287 -50.83 -1.12 -7.52
C SER A 287 -50.40 -1.75 -6.19
N GLN A 288 -51.22 -1.63 -5.13
CA GLN A 288 -50.95 -2.24 -3.83
C GLN A 288 -51.03 -3.77 -3.87
N ARG A 289 -51.99 -4.35 -4.59
CA ARG A 289 -52.05 -5.81 -4.79
C ARG A 289 -50.83 -6.32 -5.54
N LEU A 290 -50.44 -5.62 -6.60
CA LEU A 290 -49.21 -5.90 -7.34
C LEU A 290 -47.97 -5.86 -6.43
N SER A 291 -47.86 -4.84 -5.57
CA SER A 291 -46.75 -4.75 -4.59
C SER A 291 -46.66 -5.96 -3.67
N MET A 292 -47.79 -6.46 -3.15
CA MET A 292 -47.79 -7.64 -2.28
C MET A 292 -47.31 -8.89 -3.03
N ILE A 293 -47.72 -9.07 -4.28
CA ILE A 293 -47.27 -10.18 -5.13
C ILE A 293 -45.77 -10.07 -5.38
N LEU A 294 -45.30 -8.90 -5.84
CA LEU A 294 -43.89 -8.69 -6.16
C LEU A 294 -42.99 -8.78 -4.93
N LEU A 295 -43.45 -8.32 -3.77
CA LEU A 295 -42.72 -8.49 -2.51
C LEU A 295 -42.64 -9.97 -2.09
N ALA A 296 -43.72 -10.73 -2.25
CA ALA A 296 -43.70 -12.18 -2.00
C ALA A 296 -42.74 -12.90 -2.96
N VAL A 297 -42.75 -12.52 -4.25
CA VAL A 297 -41.79 -13.02 -5.24
C VAL A 297 -40.37 -12.70 -4.82
N PHE A 298 -40.07 -11.44 -4.47
CA PHE A 298 -38.75 -11.03 -3.99
C PHE A 298 -38.29 -11.84 -2.78
N VAL A 299 -39.13 -11.97 -1.74
CA VAL A 299 -38.77 -12.72 -0.51
C VAL A 299 -38.53 -14.20 -0.81
N VAL A 300 -39.39 -14.83 -1.62
CA VAL A 300 -39.22 -16.24 -2.01
C VAL A 300 -37.94 -16.41 -2.84
N SER A 301 -37.68 -15.53 -3.80
CA SER A 301 -36.45 -15.55 -4.60
C SER A 301 -35.20 -15.37 -3.74
N ALA A 302 -35.19 -14.42 -2.81
CA ALA A 302 -34.06 -14.22 -1.89
C ALA A 302 -33.81 -15.47 -1.01
N LEU A 303 -34.86 -16.12 -0.49
CA LEU A 303 -34.72 -17.37 0.27
C LEU A 303 -34.19 -18.51 -0.60
N VAL A 304 -34.65 -18.61 -1.85
CA VAL A 304 -34.16 -19.59 -2.83
C VAL A 304 -32.69 -19.34 -3.15
N GLU A 305 -32.27 -18.09 -3.39
CA GLU A 305 -30.87 -17.74 -3.62
C GLU A 305 -29.99 -18.12 -2.42
N ILE A 306 -30.38 -17.73 -1.20
CA ILE A 306 -29.65 -18.11 0.01
C ILE A 306 -29.48 -19.64 0.08
N PHE A 307 -30.52 -20.41 -0.23
CA PHE A 307 -30.45 -21.87 -0.28
C PHE A 307 -29.49 -22.36 -1.39
N LEU A 308 -29.61 -21.84 -2.62
CA LEU A 308 -28.80 -22.25 -3.77
C LEU A 308 -27.30 -21.95 -3.58
N TYR A 309 -26.94 -20.79 -3.03
CA TYR A 309 -25.54 -20.46 -2.72
C TYR A 309 -25.00 -21.15 -1.46
N SER A 310 -25.86 -21.74 -0.63
CA SER A 310 -25.45 -22.51 0.55
C SER A 310 -25.08 -23.96 0.22
N ILE A 311 -25.46 -24.47 -0.95
CA ILE A 311 -25.21 -25.85 -1.38
C ILE A 311 -24.16 -25.85 -2.49
N PRO A 312 -23.17 -26.76 -2.48
CA PRO A 312 -22.22 -26.89 -3.58
C PRO A 312 -22.94 -27.08 -4.93
N GLY A 313 -22.67 -26.22 -5.90
CA GLY A 313 -23.29 -26.29 -7.22
C GLY A 313 -22.83 -25.20 -8.19
N PRO A 314 -23.48 -25.08 -9.36
CA PRO A 314 -23.10 -24.11 -10.38
C PRO A 314 -23.23 -22.64 -9.95
N PHE A 315 -24.00 -22.35 -8.90
CA PHE A 315 -24.16 -20.97 -8.41
C PHE A 315 -22.93 -20.47 -7.64
N ASN A 316 -22.20 -21.35 -6.93
CA ASN A 316 -21.03 -21.00 -6.12
C ASN A 316 -19.72 -21.65 -6.61
N GLY A 317 -19.72 -22.35 -7.74
CA GLY A 317 -18.54 -23.01 -8.30
C GLY A 317 -17.95 -24.09 -7.37
N ASN A 318 -18.70 -24.54 -6.37
CA ASN A 318 -18.21 -25.34 -5.23
C ASN A 318 -17.08 -24.67 -4.42
N THR A 319 -16.87 -23.35 -4.54
CA THR A 319 -15.75 -22.64 -3.89
C THR A 319 -16.10 -22.05 -2.53
N PHE A 320 -17.39 -21.79 -2.25
CA PHE A 320 -17.84 -21.24 -0.97
C PHE A 320 -19.28 -21.66 -0.60
N SER A 321 -19.63 -21.49 0.68
CA SER A 321 -21.02 -21.60 1.16
C SER A 321 -21.38 -20.43 2.07
N VAL A 322 -22.63 -19.94 1.97
CA VAL A 322 -23.13 -18.84 2.81
C VAL A 322 -23.13 -19.22 4.28
N THR A 323 -23.59 -20.43 4.61
CA THR A 323 -23.61 -20.96 5.98
C THR A 323 -22.20 -21.05 6.57
N GLY A 324 -21.20 -21.50 5.80
CA GLY A 324 -19.80 -21.53 6.22
C GLY A 324 -19.21 -20.13 6.47
N ARG A 325 -19.62 -19.13 5.69
CA ARG A 325 -19.18 -17.73 5.90
C ARG A 325 -19.79 -17.11 7.16
N VAL A 326 -21.04 -17.44 7.49
CA VAL A 326 -21.70 -16.99 8.72
C VAL A 326 -21.13 -17.71 9.94
N THR A 327 -20.91 -19.03 9.91
CA THR A 327 -20.36 -19.78 11.05
C THR A 327 -18.88 -19.51 11.30
N SER A 328 -18.09 -19.21 10.26
CA SER A 328 -16.69 -18.78 10.42
C SER A 328 -16.51 -17.40 11.05
N SER A 329 -17.59 -16.60 11.16
CA SER A 329 -17.54 -15.30 11.83
C SER A 329 -17.45 -15.40 13.36
N THR A 330 -17.93 -16.50 13.96
CA THR A 330 -17.85 -16.76 15.40
C THR A 330 -16.56 -17.48 15.81
N THR A 331 -15.84 -18.09 14.87
CA THR A 331 -14.57 -18.82 15.10
C THR A 331 -13.32 -18.06 14.63
N ALA A 332 -13.45 -16.81 14.15
CA ALA A 332 -12.37 -16.00 13.58
C ALA A 332 -11.25 -15.54 14.54
N LEU A 333 -11.17 -16.13 15.75
CA LEU A 333 -10.23 -15.76 16.80
C LEU A 333 -8.95 -16.63 16.84
N SER A 334 -8.75 -17.56 15.90
CA SER A 334 -7.56 -18.41 15.85
C SER A 334 -6.70 -18.16 14.60
N ASN A 335 -5.39 -17.98 14.82
CA ASN A 335 -4.29 -17.93 13.83
C ASN A 335 -4.27 -16.74 12.85
N GLY A 336 -4.16 -15.49 13.33
CA GLY A 336 -3.92 -14.32 12.47
C GLY A 336 -5.10 -13.95 11.56
N GLY A 337 -6.32 -14.38 11.93
CA GLY A 337 -7.53 -14.15 11.15
C GLY A 337 -7.90 -12.67 11.02
N THR A 338 -8.83 -12.37 10.10
CA THR A 338 -9.27 -10.99 9.79
C THR A 338 -9.79 -10.20 10.99
N ALA A 339 -10.23 -10.88 12.07
CA ALA A 339 -10.62 -10.21 13.31
C ALA A 339 -9.41 -9.66 14.09
N GLN A 340 -8.36 -10.47 14.31
CA GLN A 340 -7.14 -10.05 15.03
C GLN A 340 -6.44 -8.90 14.29
N GLN A 341 -6.47 -8.95 12.96
CA GLN A 341 -6.01 -7.90 12.07
C GLN A 341 -6.71 -6.56 12.29
N ARG A 342 -8.05 -6.57 12.32
CA ARG A 342 -8.84 -5.37 12.60
C ARG A 342 -8.60 -4.86 14.02
N PHE A 343 -8.50 -5.75 15.00
CA PHE A 343 -8.17 -5.36 16.38
C PHE A 343 -6.82 -4.65 16.47
N LEU A 344 -5.80 -5.13 15.75
CA LEU A 344 -4.49 -4.47 15.72
C LEU A 344 -4.60 -3.05 15.12
N ALA A 345 -5.32 -2.90 14.01
CA ALA A 345 -5.55 -1.60 13.38
C ALA A 345 -6.39 -0.63 14.26
N TRP A 346 -7.36 -1.17 15.02
CA TRP A 346 -8.14 -0.38 15.98
C TRP A 346 -7.29 0.11 17.14
N TRP A 347 -6.40 -0.73 17.67
CA TRP A 347 -5.45 -0.31 18.69
C TRP A 347 -4.50 0.76 18.17
N ALA A 348 -4.01 0.64 16.93
CA ALA A 348 -3.15 1.65 16.33
C ALA A 348 -3.85 3.03 16.30
N SER A 349 -5.10 3.07 15.85
CA SER A 349 -5.89 4.31 15.85
C SER A 349 -6.23 4.82 17.26
N PHE A 350 -6.43 3.92 18.22
CA PHE A 350 -6.60 4.30 19.63
C PHE A 350 -5.34 4.94 20.22
N TYR A 351 -4.15 4.42 19.92
CA TYR A 351 -2.89 5.04 20.35
C TYR A 351 -2.67 6.39 19.68
N GLN A 352 -3.01 6.53 18.40
CA GLN A 352 -3.05 7.85 17.74
C GLN A 352 -3.98 8.84 18.46
N TRP A 353 -5.18 8.40 18.87
CA TRP A 353 -6.07 9.25 19.67
C TRP A 353 -5.48 9.59 21.05
N LYS A 354 -4.78 8.65 21.69
CA LYS A 354 -4.17 8.87 23.01
C LYS A 354 -3.14 10.00 22.97
N ASP A 355 -2.40 10.11 21.88
CA ASP A 355 -1.41 11.17 21.69
C ASP A 355 -2.08 12.52 21.32
N HIS A 356 -3.24 12.48 20.64
CA HIS A 356 -3.97 13.68 20.21
C HIS A 356 -5.45 13.70 20.65
N PRO A 357 -5.76 13.75 21.96
CA PRO A 357 -7.08 13.39 22.47
C PRO A 357 -8.22 14.37 22.15
N ILE A 358 -7.90 15.67 22.00
CA ILE A 358 -8.93 16.73 21.90
C ILE A 358 -9.39 16.91 20.45
N ILE A 359 -8.49 17.37 19.58
CA ILE A 359 -8.77 17.71 18.17
C ILE A 359 -8.23 16.67 17.19
N GLY A 360 -7.57 15.60 17.66
CA GLY A 360 -6.99 14.57 16.81
C GLY A 360 -5.70 15.02 16.12
N GLN A 361 -5.06 14.08 15.41
CA GLN A 361 -3.82 14.30 14.67
C GLN A 361 -4.05 15.06 13.35
N GLY A 362 -5.27 14.99 12.79
CA GLY A 362 -5.60 15.55 11.48
C GLY A 362 -6.27 14.54 10.55
N LEU A 363 -7.20 14.97 9.71
CA LEU A 363 -7.83 14.08 8.73
C LEU A 363 -6.81 13.46 7.77
N GLY A 364 -6.95 12.17 7.53
CA GLY A 364 -6.08 11.40 6.63
C GLY A 364 -4.72 11.01 7.21
N THR A 365 -4.36 11.46 8.42
CA THR A 365 -3.03 11.19 9.02
C THR A 365 -2.84 9.75 9.46
N TYR A 366 -3.92 9.00 9.74
CA TYR A 366 -3.80 7.58 10.06
C TYR A 366 -2.99 6.83 8.98
N ARG A 367 -3.14 7.19 7.70
CA ARG A 367 -2.46 6.52 6.59
C ARG A 367 -0.93 6.73 6.57
N ILE A 368 -0.39 7.74 7.25
CA ILE A 368 1.05 8.03 7.31
C ILE A 368 1.67 7.66 8.66
N ASP A 369 0.87 7.54 9.72
CA ASP A 369 1.38 7.21 11.05
C ASP A 369 1.06 5.77 11.48
N PHE A 370 0.21 5.03 10.74
CA PHE A 370 -0.23 3.69 11.15
C PHE A 370 0.95 2.73 11.40
N ILE A 371 2.03 2.80 10.62
CA ILE A 371 3.19 1.91 10.79
C ILE A 371 3.82 2.06 12.18
N HIS A 372 3.96 3.30 12.65
CA HIS A 372 4.44 3.59 14.01
C HIS A 372 3.46 3.06 15.06
N TYR A 373 2.17 3.40 14.94
CA TYR A 373 1.16 2.99 15.91
C TYR A 373 0.86 1.48 15.89
N LEU A 374 1.10 0.78 14.78
CA LEU A 374 1.08 -0.69 14.72
C LEU A 374 2.23 -1.28 15.56
N GLY A 375 3.43 -0.68 15.51
CA GLY A 375 4.56 -1.03 16.38
C GLY A 375 4.20 -0.89 17.86
N VAL A 376 3.69 0.28 18.26
CA VAL A 376 3.19 0.54 19.63
C VAL A 376 2.11 -0.47 20.05
N SER A 377 1.21 -0.82 19.13
CA SER A 377 0.16 -1.79 19.39
C SER A 377 0.70 -3.20 19.62
N ILE A 378 1.75 -3.61 18.90
CA ILE A 378 2.40 -4.90 19.13
C ILE A 378 3.13 -4.93 20.46
N GLU A 379 3.83 -3.86 20.85
CA GLU A 379 4.51 -3.83 22.15
C GLU A 379 3.53 -4.02 23.32
N HIS A 380 2.37 -3.36 23.26
CA HIS A 380 1.32 -3.51 24.29
C HIS A 380 0.48 -4.78 24.14
N HIS A 381 0.36 -5.32 22.92
CA HIS A 381 -0.42 -6.54 22.63
C HIS A 381 0.37 -7.55 21.76
N PRO A 382 1.47 -8.16 22.26
CA PRO A 382 2.38 -8.96 21.44
C PRO A 382 1.73 -10.18 20.77
N SER A 383 0.64 -10.70 21.34
CA SER A 383 -0.14 -11.79 20.74
C SER A 383 -0.76 -11.45 19.38
N LEU A 384 -0.83 -10.17 19.01
CA LEU A 384 -1.35 -9.70 17.72
C LEU A 384 -0.29 -9.65 16.61
N ILE A 385 0.98 -9.99 16.89
CA ILE A 385 2.07 -9.89 15.91
C ILE A 385 1.84 -10.69 14.63
N VAL A 386 1.22 -11.88 14.75
CA VAL A 386 0.87 -12.74 13.61
C VAL A 386 -0.23 -12.14 12.71
N ALA A 387 -0.88 -11.08 13.19
CA ALA A 387 -1.91 -10.33 12.48
C ALA A 387 -1.38 -9.04 11.85
N TRP A 388 -0.07 -8.76 11.90
CA TRP A 388 0.51 -7.59 11.24
C TRP A 388 0.19 -7.60 9.72
N ASN A 389 -0.19 -6.44 9.21
CA ASN A 389 -0.44 -6.21 7.79
C ASN A 389 -0.36 -4.69 7.52
N ASN A 390 -0.28 -4.31 6.25
CA ASN A 390 -0.18 -2.91 5.83
C ASN A 390 -1.53 -2.18 5.93
N PHE A 391 -2.03 -1.95 7.15
CA PHE A 391 -3.33 -1.33 7.42
C PHE A 391 -3.29 0.19 7.28
N MET A 392 -3.27 0.71 6.05
CA MET A 392 -3.43 2.15 5.76
C MET A 392 -4.81 2.72 6.18
N LYS A 393 -5.74 1.85 6.61
CA LYS A 393 -7.06 2.16 7.19
C LYS A 393 -7.34 1.29 8.41
N ALA A 394 -8.04 1.85 9.40
CA ALA A 394 -8.39 1.11 10.62
C ALA A 394 -9.47 0.04 10.40
N HIS A 395 -10.15 0.03 9.24
CA HIS A 395 -11.32 -0.80 8.97
C HIS A 395 -12.44 -0.62 10.01
N ASN A 396 -12.53 0.59 10.55
CA ASN A 396 -13.58 1.11 11.39
C ASN A 396 -13.51 2.63 11.32
N ASP A 397 -14.39 3.23 10.54
CA ASP A 397 -14.37 4.68 10.26
C ASP A 397 -14.50 5.50 11.55
N TYR A 398 -15.23 4.99 12.55
CA TYR A 398 -15.44 5.71 13.82
C TYR A 398 -14.19 5.75 14.68
N ILE A 399 -13.45 4.64 14.79
CA ILE A 399 -12.20 4.62 15.57
C ILE A 399 -11.13 5.42 14.82
N GLN A 400 -11.01 5.26 13.50
CA GLN A 400 -10.09 6.06 12.70
C GLN A 400 -10.36 7.56 12.88
N LEU A 401 -11.62 7.96 12.81
CA LEU A 401 -12.02 9.34 13.00
C LEU A 401 -11.73 9.86 14.42
N LEU A 402 -11.79 8.98 15.44
CA LEU A 402 -11.38 9.34 16.80
C LEU A 402 -9.88 9.70 16.85
N GLY A 403 -9.00 8.95 16.17
CA GLY A 403 -7.59 9.30 16.04
C GLY A 403 -7.35 10.59 15.24
N GLU A 404 -8.09 10.77 14.15
CA GLU A 404 -7.87 11.89 13.22
C GLU A 404 -8.53 13.21 13.64
N THR A 405 -9.61 13.18 14.42
CA THR A 405 -10.38 14.39 14.84
C THR A 405 -10.60 14.52 16.35
N GLY A 406 -10.08 13.57 17.12
CA GLY A 406 -10.18 13.58 18.58
C GLY A 406 -11.60 13.44 19.10
N ILE A 407 -11.76 13.68 20.40
CA ILE A 407 -13.07 13.61 21.05
C ILE A 407 -14.04 14.68 20.50
N VAL A 408 -13.54 15.83 20.04
CA VAL A 408 -14.37 16.90 19.47
C VAL A 408 -15.07 16.43 18.20
N GLY A 409 -14.35 15.76 17.28
CA GLY A 409 -14.96 15.23 16.07
C GLY A 409 -15.98 14.12 16.34
N ILE A 410 -15.67 13.18 17.25
CA ILE A 410 -16.60 12.11 17.60
C ILE A 410 -17.86 12.61 18.30
N LEU A 411 -17.75 13.56 19.23
CA LEU A 411 -18.92 14.13 19.90
C LEU A 411 -19.82 14.91 18.93
N THR A 412 -19.25 15.64 17.98
CA THR A 412 -20.02 16.38 16.97
C THR A 412 -20.67 15.45 15.95
N LEU A 413 -20.00 14.37 15.52
CA LEU A 413 -20.61 13.33 14.71
C LEU A 413 -21.75 12.60 15.44
N ALA A 414 -21.53 12.20 16.69
CA ALA A 414 -22.55 11.57 17.52
C ALA A 414 -23.76 12.49 17.72
N PHE A 415 -23.53 13.79 17.91
CA PHE A 415 -24.58 14.80 17.94
C PHE A 415 -25.33 14.90 16.62
N ALA A 416 -24.66 14.89 15.47
CA ALA A 416 -25.30 14.93 14.15
C ALA A 416 -26.22 13.71 13.93
N LEU A 417 -25.74 12.50 14.23
CA LEU A 417 -26.50 11.26 14.11
C LEU A 417 -27.67 11.19 15.12
N GLY A 418 -27.44 11.59 16.36
CA GLY A 418 -28.48 11.68 17.39
C GLY A 418 -29.57 12.70 17.02
N ALA A 419 -29.17 13.88 16.52
CA ALA A 419 -30.08 14.89 16.00
C ALA A 419 -30.88 14.36 14.80
N LEU A 420 -30.24 13.61 13.89
CA LEU A 420 -30.91 12.99 12.75
C LEU A 420 -32.00 12.01 13.21
N LEU A 421 -31.67 11.10 14.12
CA LEU A 421 -32.65 10.15 14.65
C LEU A 421 -33.82 10.90 15.31
N TRP A 422 -33.51 11.91 16.13
CA TRP A 422 -34.54 12.72 16.77
C TRP A 422 -35.43 13.45 15.76
N PHE A 423 -34.83 14.01 14.71
CA PHE A 423 -35.53 14.64 13.60
C PHE A 423 -36.46 13.66 12.88
N VAL A 424 -35.96 12.48 12.51
CA VAL A 424 -36.73 11.44 11.82
C VAL A 424 -37.95 11.06 12.65
N LEU A 425 -37.78 10.76 13.95
CA LEU A 425 -38.88 10.40 14.85
C LEU A 425 -39.91 11.53 15.00
N ARG A 426 -39.47 12.79 15.05
CA ARG A 426 -40.36 13.96 15.15
C ARG A 426 -41.19 14.19 13.88
N VAL A 427 -40.58 14.01 12.71
CA VAL A 427 -41.18 14.33 11.41
C VAL A 427 -42.03 13.18 10.88
N ILE A 428 -41.57 11.93 11.02
CA ILE A 428 -42.23 10.74 10.44
C ILE A 428 -43.68 10.58 10.92
N LYS A 429 -43.94 10.82 12.21
CA LYS A 429 -45.28 10.69 12.80
C LYS A 429 -46.32 11.66 12.23
N LYS A 430 -45.89 12.70 11.51
CA LYS A 430 -46.76 13.70 10.87
C LYS A 430 -47.02 13.38 9.39
N LYS A 431 -46.41 12.33 8.83
CA LYS A 431 -46.49 11.96 7.41
C LYS A 431 -47.65 11.01 7.13
N ASP A 432 -48.11 11.01 5.88
CA ASP A 432 -48.99 9.96 5.40
C ASP A 432 -48.22 8.65 5.23
N SER A 433 -48.93 7.55 4.97
CA SER A 433 -48.33 6.22 4.93
C SER A 433 -47.23 6.06 3.87
N ASP A 434 -47.34 6.73 2.71
CA ASP A 434 -46.37 6.54 1.63
C ASP A 434 -45.10 7.37 1.87
N ASP A 435 -45.26 8.62 2.32
CA ASP A 435 -44.12 9.46 2.71
C ASP A 435 -43.40 8.92 3.95
N ALA A 436 -44.13 8.40 4.94
CA ALA A 436 -43.53 7.72 6.09
C ALA A 436 -42.73 6.50 5.64
N LEU A 437 -43.28 5.68 4.72
CA LEU A 437 -42.59 4.51 4.17
C LEU A 437 -41.30 4.89 3.44
N LEU A 438 -41.33 5.92 2.59
CA LEU A 438 -40.15 6.45 1.92
C LEU A 438 -39.08 6.86 2.94
N MET A 439 -39.48 7.64 3.95
CA MET A 439 -38.57 8.12 4.98
C MET A 439 -37.95 6.96 5.79
N MET A 440 -38.72 5.94 6.15
CA MET A 440 -38.21 4.76 6.86
C MET A 440 -37.22 3.96 6.02
N LEU A 441 -37.52 3.73 4.74
CA LEU A 441 -36.66 2.93 3.87
C LEU A 441 -35.36 3.68 3.50
N ILE A 442 -35.41 5.00 3.30
CA ILE A 442 -34.19 5.81 3.16
C ILE A 442 -33.35 5.74 4.45
N ALA A 443 -33.98 5.88 5.63
CA ALA A 443 -33.28 5.82 6.91
C ALA A 443 -32.68 4.42 7.17
N SER A 444 -33.38 3.36 6.79
CA SER A 444 -32.87 1.98 6.88
C SER A 444 -31.75 1.71 5.88
N GLY A 445 -31.83 2.24 4.65
CA GLY A 445 -30.74 2.17 3.68
C GLY A 445 -29.48 2.83 4.24
N ALA A 446 -29.59 4.07 4.75
CA ALA A 446 -28.46 4.76 5.40
C ALA A 446 -27.91 3.99 6.61
N MET A 447 -28.76 3.26 7.34
CA MET A 447 -28.33 2.43 8.47
C MET A 447 -27.43 1.26 8.05
N VAL A 448 -27.54 0.76 6.81
CA VAL A 448 -26.63 -0.29 6.30
C VAL A 448 -25.20 0.20 6.39
N THR A 449 -24.90 1.33 5.72
CA THR A 449 -23.58 1.95 5.71
C THR A 449 -23.09 2.35 7.11
N LEU A 450 -23.95 2.95 7.93
CA LEU A 450 -23.56 3.33 9.30
C LEU A 450 -23.11 2.12 10.14
N ILE A 451 -23.68 0.93 9.90
CA ILE A 451 -23.26 -0.31 10.58
C ILE A 451 -22.01 -0.91 9.92
N THR A 452 -21.93 -0.93 8.59
CA THR A 452 -20.76 -1.50 7.89
C THR A 452 -19.50 -0.68 8.13
N SER A 453 -19.59 0.65 8.33
CA SER A 453 -18.49 1.51 8.78
C SER A 453 -17.88 1.11 10.13
N MET A 454 -18.53 0.25 10.93
CA MET A 454 -17.91 -0.33 12.14
C MET A 454 -16.92 -1.45 11.82
N TYR A 455 -16.97 -2.00 10.61
CA TYR A 455 -16.23 -3.19 10.17
C TYR A 455 -15.50 -3.02 8.84
N SER A 456 -15.62 -1.84 8.24
CA SER A 456 -15.18 -1.50 6.88
C SER A 456 -14.84 0.00 6.83
N PHE A 457 -14.45 0.45 5.64
CA PHE A 457 -14.09 1.83 5.33
C PHE A 457 -14.73 2.30 4.00
N ALA A 458 -15.97 1.85 3.75
CA ALA A 458 -16.69 2.06 2.50
C ALA A 458 -16.85 3.53 2.13
N GLU A 459 -16.97 4.39 3.14
CA GLU A 459 -17.13 5.84 2.96
C GLU A 459 -15.89 6.54 2.41
N HIS A 460 -14.74 5.85 2.34
CA HIS A 460 -13.58 6.35 1.61
C HIS A 460 -13.78 6.26 0.09
N LEU A 461 -14.74 5.48 -0.41
CA LEU A 461 -15.12 5.47 -1.82
C LEU A 461 -16.21 6.48 -2.13
N MET A 462 -16.08 7.05 -3.33
CA MET A 462 -16.93 8.15 -3.74
C MET A 462 -18.40 7.78 -4.00
N PRO A 463 -18.73 6.63 -4.63
CA PRO A 463 -20.13 6.25 -4.86
C PRO A 463 -20.94 6.05 -3.58
N ASP A 464 -20.35 5.38 -2.59
CA ASP A 464 -20.94 5.10 -1.28
C ASP A 464 -21.15 6.41 -0.48
N SER A 465 -20.10 7.21 -0.31
CA SER A 465 -20.16 8.48 0.42
C SER A 465 -21.11 9.51 -0.22
N MET A 466 -21.15 9.60 -1.55
CA MET A 466 -22.11 10.44 -2.27
C MET A 466 -23.54 9.97 -2.01
N THR A 467 -23.79 8.67 -2.09
CA THR A 467 -25.12 8.09 -1.92
C THR A 467 -25.62 8.29 -0.51
N LEU A 468 -24.80 7.99 0.50
CA LEU A 468 -25.12 8.26 1.89
C LEU A 468 -25.45 9.74 2.10
N THR A 469 -24.59 10.64 1.61
CA THR A 469 -24.81 12.10 1.73
C THR A 469 -26.15 12.54 1.13
N ILE A 470 -26.51 12.04 -0.05
CA ILE A 470 -27.79 12.35 -0.70
C ILE A 470 -28.97 11.81 0.12
N LEU A 471 -28.91 10.57 0.59
CA LEU A 471 -29.98 9.95 1.38
C LEU A 471 -30.19 10.69 2.72
N LEU A 472 -29.11 11.01 3.43
CA LEU A 472 -29.16 11.78 4.68
C LEU A 472 -29.72 13.19 4.44
N ALA A 473 -29.33 13.87 3.37
CA ALA A 473 -29.88 15.17 3.00
C ALA A 473 -31.37 15.09 2.65
N PHE A 474 -31.82 14.02 1.99
CA PHE A 474 -33.24 13.80 1.68
C PHE A 474 -34.08 13.65 2.95
N LEU A 475 -33.62 12.90 3.96
CA LEU A 475 -34.34 12.72 5.22
C LEU A 475 -34.68 14.05 5.91
N VAL A 476 -33.80 15.05 5.79
CA VAL A 476 -33.94 16.35 6.44
C VAL A 476 -34.38 17.48 5.50
N SER A 477 -34.77 17.14 4.27
CA SER A 477 -35.19 18.11 3.24
C SER A 477 -36.50 18.83 3.57
N ASP A 478 -36.67 20.02 2.98
CA ASP A 478 -37.90 20.82 3.06
C ASP A 478 -39.15 20.03 2.58
N TYR A 479 -38.97 19.02 1.71
CA TYR A 479 -40.05 18.14 1.28
C TYR A 479 -40.72 17.44 2.47
N PHE A 480 -39.94 16.79 3.33
CA PHE A 480 -40.46 16.13 4.52
C PHE A 480 -40.77 17.14 5.63
N ASN A 481 -40.06 18.26 5.76
CA ASN A 481 -40.25 19.14 6.91
C ASN A 481 -40.94 20.48 6.59
N LYS A 482 -42.11 20.42 5.98
CA LYS A 482 -42.91 21.61 5.61
C LYS A 482 -43.24 22.53 6.79
N ASP A 483 -43.43 21.96 7.98
CA ASP A 483 -43.79 22.69 9.20
C ASP A 483 -42.57 23.36 9.87
N GLY A 484 -41.35 23.08 9.41
CA GLY A 484 -40.11 23.66 9.95
C GLY A 484 -39.72 23.15 11.34
N ASP A 485 -40.10 21.92 11.71
CA ASP A 485 -39.74 21.34 13.01
C ASP A 485 -38.21 21.16 13.11
N LEU A 486 -37.61 21.47 14.25
CA LEU A 486 -36.16 21.38 14.45
C LEU A 486 -35.32 22.03 13.32
N THR A 487 -35.83 23.11 12.71
CA THR A 487 -35.19 23.77 11.56
C THR A 487 -35.13 25.28 11.77
N TRP A 488 -33.93 25.84 11.66
CA TRP A 488 -33.70 27.27 11.70
C TRP A 488 -33.89 27.86 10.31
N LYS A 489 -34.71 28.90 10.19
CA LYS A 489 -34.85 29.67 8.95
C LYS A 489 -34.03 30.94 9.05
N VAL A 490 -32.98 31.03 8.24
CA VAL A 490 -32.13 32.20 8.14
C VAL A 490 -32.51 32.98 6.89
N VAL A 491 -32.94 34.23 7.06
CA VAL A 491 -33.21 35.14 5.95
C VAL A 491 -31.98 35.98 5.72
N ILE A 492 -31.36 35.82 4.55
CA ILE A 492 -30.19 36.58 4.13
C ILE A 492 -30.60 37.64 3.11
N ASP A 493 -30.10 38.86 3.30
CA ASP A 493 -30.18 39.94 2.32
C ASP A 493 -29.23 39.68 1.14
N LYS A 494 -29.35 40.51 0.10
CA LYS A 494 -28.55 40.38 -1.11
C LYS A 494 -27.04 40.44 -0.86
N ALA A 495 -26.57 41.28 0.07
CA ALA A 495 -25.13 41.42 0.34
C ALA A 495 -24.57 40.16 1.03
N LYS A 496 -25.27 39.67 2.06
CA LYS A 496 -24.92 38.42 2.75
C LYS A 496 -25.00 37.21 1.83
N PHE A 497 -25.99 37.17 0.94
CA PHE A 497 -26.09 36.13 -0.07
C PHE A 497 -24.92 36.14 -1.05
N VAL A 498 -24.52 37.32 -1.55
CA VAL A 498 -23.35 37.44 -2.42
C VAL A 498 -22.09 36.98 -1.69
N ALA A 499 -21.88 37.39 -0.44
CA ALA A 499 -20.74 36.94 0.37
C ALA A 499 -20.74 35.41 0.53
N ALA A 500 -21.84 34.82 0.99
CA ALA A 500 -21.96 33.36 1.16
C ALA A 500 -21.77 32.59 -0.16
N SER A 501 -22.27 33.13 -1.27
CA SER A 501 -22.10 32.55 -2.61
C SER A 501 -20.64 32.57 -3.05
N ILE A 502 -19.95 33.70 -2.86
CA ILE A 502 -18.53 33.82 -3.19
C ILE A 502 -17.72 32.85 -2.33
N SER A 503 -17.96 32.80 -1.01
CA SER A 503 -17.29 31.86 -0.12
C SER A 503 -17.53 30.40 -0.51
N SER A 504 -18.78 30.03 -0.82
CA SER A 504 -19.12 28.69 -1.31
C SER A 504 -18.39 28.35 -2.60
N LEU A 505 -18.32 29.28 -3.55
CA LEU A 505 -17.62 29.07 -4.82
C LEU A 505 -16.12 28.95 -4.63
N ILE A 506 -15.51 29.79 -3.80
CA ILE A 506 -14.07 29.71 -3.46
C ILE A 506 -13.74 28.36 -2.83
N VAL A 507 -14.51 27.91 -1.83
CA VAL A 507 -14.30 26.61 -1.20
C VAL A 507 -14.45 25.49 -2.22
N SER A 508 -15.54 25.46 -2.99
CA SER A 508 -15.73 24.40 -4.00
C SER A 508 -14.69 24.42 -5.12
N ALA A 509 -14.21 25.60 -5.53
CA ALA A 509 -13.13 25.74 -6.52
C ALA A 509 -11.81 25.24 -5.95
N GLY A 510 -11.48 25.60 -4.70
CA GLY A 510 -10.29 25.11 -4.00
C GLY A 510 -10.30 23.59 -3.88
N VAL A 511 -11.40 22.99 -3.44
CA VAL A 511 -11.54 21.52 -3.37
C VAL A 511 -11.42 20.88 -4.74
N MET A 512 -12.11 21.43 -5.76
CA MET A 512 -12.02 20.94 -7.13
C MET A 512 -10.56 20.98 -7.63
N ILE A 513 -9.85 22.10 -7.44
CA ILE A 513 -8.46 22.23 -7.87
C ILE A 513 -7.58 21.21 -7.14
N LEU A 514 -7.62 21.16 -5.80
CA LEU A 514 -6.78 20.25 -5.01
C LEU A 514 -7.01 18.78 -5.37
N MET A 515 -8.28 18.34 -5.45
CA MET A 515 -8.62 16.96 -5.81
C MET A 515 -8.20 16.61 -7.24
N ASN A 516 -8.30 17.55 -8.18
CA ASN A 516 -7.85 17.31 -9.55
C ASN A 516 -6.33 17.34 -9.69
N MET A 517 -5.62 18.16 -8.89
CA MET A 517 -4.16 18.12 -8.83
C MET A 517 -3.67 16.78 -8.27
N TYR A 518 -4.28 16.28 -7.19
CA TYR A 518 -3.97 14.95 -6.64
C TYR A 518 -4.29 13.83 -7.66
N PHE A 519 -5.40 13.94 -8.39
CA PHE A 519 -5.73 13.00 -9.47
C PHE A 519 -4.72 13.01 -10.61
N VAL A 520 -4.31 14.19 -11.09
CA VAL A 520 -3.29 14.30 -12.15
C VAL A 520 -1.95 13.74 -11.67
N SER A 521 -1.57 13.99 -10.41
CA SER A 521 -0.41 13.38 -9.76
C SER A 521 -0.48 11.85 -9.79
N GLU A 522 -1.62 11.27 -9.41
CA GLU A 522 -1.85 9.82 -9.50
C GLU A 522 -1.73 9.26 -10.94
N VAL A 523 -2.18 10.01 -11.96
CA VAL A 523 -2.03 9.60 -13.37
C VAL A 523 -0.56 9.53 -13.78
N TYR A 524 0.23 10.55 -13.43
CA TYR A 524 1.67 10.53 -13.67
C TYR A 524 2.35 9.40 -12.89
N PHE A 525 1.96 9.19 -11.63
CA PHE A 525 2.43 8.04 -10.87
C PHE A 525 2.12 6.69 -11.55
N LEU A 526 0.92 6.52 -12.11
CA LEU A 526 0.56 5.30 -12.85
C LEU A 526 1.48 5.07 -14.05
N TYR A 527 1.77 6.11 -14.82
CA TYR A 527 2.66 6.03 -15.98
C TYR A 527 4.11 5.75 -15.56
N GLY A 528 4.59 6.46 -14.54
CA GLY A 528 5.92 6.26 -13.98
C GLY A 528 6.10 4.86 -13.41
N ASN A 529 5.12 4.35 -12.66
CA ASN A 529 5.16 3.01 -12.09
C ASN A 529 5.08 1.94 -13.18
N THR A 530 4.27 2.14 -14.23
CA THR A 530 4.22 1.22 -15.37
C THR A 530 5.59 1.12 -16.04
N SER A 531 6.23 2.25 -16.33
CA SER A 531 7.59 2.30 -16.89
C SER A 531 8.62 1.70 -15.94
N TYR A 532 8.53 1.97 -14.64
CA TYR A 532 9.40 1.38 -13.62
C TYR A 532 9.36 -0.15 -13.62
N GLN A 533 8.17 -0.76 -13.71
CA GLN A 533 8.04 -2.23 -13.75
C GLN A 533 8.73 -2.83 -14.99
N TYR A 534 8.71 -2.13 -16.13
CA TYR A 534 9.37 -2.57 -17.36
C TYR A 534 10.90 -2.60 -17.24
N ILE A 535 11.52 -1.78 -16.38
CA ILE A 535 12.97 -1.82 -16.13
C ILE A 535 13.40 -3.24 -15.74
N SER A 536 12.77 -3.81 -14.71
CA SER A 536 13.09 -5.16 -14.25
C SER A 536 12.77 -6.24 -15.30
N ALA A 537 11.72 -6.05 -16.10
CA ALA A 537 11.37 -6.96 -17.17
C ALA A 537 12.44 -7.00 -18.27
N TYR A 538 12.96 -5.83 -18.66
CA TYR A 538 14.04 -5.72 -19.65
C TYR A 538 15.37 -6.25 -19.11
N GLN A 539 15.71 -5.99 -17.84
CA GLN A 539 16.88 -6.59 -17.18
C GLN A 539 16.83 -8.12 -17.21
N ASN A 540 15.67 -8.70 -16.85
CA ASN A 540 15.47 -10.14 -16.90
C ASN A 540 15.57 -10.69 -18.32
N ALA A 541 14.99 -10.00 -19.32
CA ALA A 541 15.09 -10.38 -20.73
C ALA A 541 16.54 -10.32 -21.24
N ALA A 542 17.29 -9.27 -20.88
CA ALA A 542 18.70 -9.11 -21.22
C ALA A 542 19.57 -10.20 -20.58
N SER A 543 19.29 -10.55 -19.32
CA SER A 543 19.98 -11.65 -18.61
C SER A 543 19.72 -13.01 -19.27
N GLN A 544 18.46 -13.30 -19.63
CA GLN A 544 18.10 -14.51 -20.36
C GLN A 544 18.76 -14.58 -21.74
N ALA A 545 18.75 -13.48 -22.49
CA ALA A 545 19.44 -13.39 -23.78
C ALA A 545 20.96 -13.55 -23.64
N SER A 546 21.57 -13.03 -22.57
CA SER A 546 22.98 -13.21 -22.27
C SER A 546 23.34 -14.68 -21.97
N ASN A 547 22.46 -15.40 -21.27
CA ASN A 547 22.62 -16.84 -21.07
C ASN A 547 22.55 -17.63 -22.39
N GLN A 548 21.65 -17.25 -23.30
CA GLN A 548 21.59 -17.82 -24.65
C GLN A 548 22.86 -17.51 -25.45
N LEU A 549 23.40 -16.29 -25.34
CA LEU A 549 24.65 -15.90 -25.98
C LEU A 549 25.81 -16.81 -25.55
N ASN A 550 25.90 -17.11 -24.24
CA ASN A 550 26.91 -18.02 -23.69
C ASN A 550 26.75 -19.45 -24.23
N SER A 551 25.51 -19.93 -24.38
CA SER A 551 25.24 -21.23 -25.00
C SER A 551 25.70 -21.27 -26.46
N VAL A 552 25.35 -20.26 -27.26
CA VAL A 552 25.76 -20.19 -28.68
C VAL A 552 27.28 -20.08 -28.84
N ASN A 553 27.95 -19.32 -27.96
CA ASN A 553 29.42 -19.27 -27.94
C ASN A 553 30.03 -20.65 -27.63
N THR A 554 29.41 -21.41 -26.72
CA THR A 554 29.81 -22.78 -26.41
C THR A 554 29.62 -23.71 -27.62
N ASP A 555 28.51 -23.58 -28.35
CA ASP A 555 28.26 -24.35 -29.57
C ASP A 555 29.25 -24.00 -30.71
N ILE A 556 29.59 -22.72 -30.87
CA ILE A 556 30.64 -22.28 -31.82
C ILE A 556 31.98 -22.93 -31.45
N ASN A 557 32.32 -22.97 -30.16
CA ASN A 557 33.55 -23.61 -29.70
C ASN A 557 33.51 -25.13 -29.94
N ASN A 558 32.41 -25.79 -29.59
CA ASN A 558 32.20 -27.22 -29.83
C ASN A 558 32.28 -27.59 -31.32
N LEU A 559 31.74 -26.75 -32.20
CA LEU A 559 31.82 -26.92 -33.65
C LEU A 559 33.28 -26.79 -34.12
N LYS A 560 34.03 -25.80 -33.63
CA LYS A 560 35.46 -25.60 -33.95
C LYS A 560 36.33 -26.77 -33.45
N SER A 561 36.01 -27.36 -32.30
CA SER A 561 36.75 -28.49 -31.72
C SER A 561 36.22 -29.87 -32.15
N TYR A 562 35.13 -29.93 -32.91
CA TYR A 562 34.44 -31.18 -33.28
C TYR A 562 34.08 -32.03 -32.05
N THR A 563 33.51 -31.40 -31.02
CA THR A 563 33.11 -32.06 -29.77
C THR A 563 31.59 -32.02 -29.58
N GLY A 564 31.08 -32.84 -28.65
CA GLY A 564 29.65 -32.91 -28.35
C GLY A 564 28.81 -33.29 -29.57
N SER A 565 27.74 -32.54 -29.83
CA SER A 565 26.82 -32.75 -30.95
C SER A 565 27.46 -32.59 -32.33
N TYR A 566 28.66 -31.99 -32.43
CA TYR A 566 29.38 -31.77 -33.70
C TYR A 566 30.52 -32.76 -33.94
N ALA A 567 30.70 -33.76 -33.06
CA ALA A 567 31.76 -34.76 -33.20
C ALA A 567 31.70 -35.56 -34.52
N TYR A 568 30.51 -35.71 -35.09
CA TYR A 568 30.33 -36.39 -36.38
C TYR A 568 31.03 -35.66 -37.54
N LEU A 569 31.26 -34.35 -37.45
CA LEU A 569 31.92 -33.53 -38.48
C LEU A 569 33.45 -33.63 -38.46
N GLN A 570 34.03 -34.46 -37.59
CA GLN A 570 35.48 -34.63 -37.48
C GLN A 570 36.07 -35.17 -38.81
N PRO A 571 37.11 -34.52 -39.39
CA PRO A 571 37.59 -34.86 -40.74
C PRO A 571 38.04 -36.31 -40.93
N GLN A 572 38.66 -36.91 -39.91
CA GLN A 572 39.21 -38.28 -40.00
C GLN A 572 38.12 -39.36 -40.08
N THR A 573 36.95 -39.11 -39.49
CA THR A 573 35.87 -40.11 -39.35
C THR A 573 34.70 -39.85 -40.31
N TYR A 574 34.42 -38.59 -40.64
CA TYR A 574 33.28 -38.21 -41.49
C TYR A 574 33.32 -38.92 -42.86
N VAL A 575 34.44 -38.80 -43.59
CA VAL A 575 34.57 -39.42 -44.93
C VAL A 575 34.49 -40.94 -44.84
N GLN A 576 35.21 -41.55 -43.88
CA GLN A 576 35.22 -43.00 -43.70
C GLN A 576 33.83 -43.57 -43.43
N SER A 577 33.03 -42.88 -42.61
CA SER A 577 31.69 -43.35 -42.22
C SER A 577 30.66 -43.34 -43.35
N LYS A 578 30.82 -42.45 -44.36
CA LYS A 578 29.85 -42.26 -45.45
C LYS A 578 30.29 -42.83 -46.79
N LEU A 579 31.57 -43.19 -46.94
CA LEU A 579 32.18 -43.57 -48.23
C LEU A 579 31.53 -44.79 -48.90
N SER A 580 31.30 -45.87 -48.14
CA SER A 580 30.73 -47.12 -48.66
C SER A 580 29.29 -46.94 -49.16
N GLN A 581 28.46 -46.21 -48.42
CA GLN A 581 27.09 -45.88 -48.82
C GLN A 581 27.07 -44.94 -50.04
N PHE A 582 27.96 -43.96 -50.09
CA PHE A 582 28.05 -43.01 -51.20
C PHE A 582 28.45 -43.67 -52.52
N LEU A 583 29.43 -44.58 -52.49
CA LEU A 583 29.87 -45.36 -53.65
C LEU A 583 28.78 -46.31 -54.16
N ALA A 584 28.00 -46.92 -53.25
CA ALA A 584 26.87 -47.77 -53.63
C ALA A 584 25.75 -46.99 -54.35
N ALA A 585 25.52 -45.74 -53.96
CA ALA A 585 24.54 -44.86 -54.59
C ALA A 585 25.03 -44.19 -55.89
N ASN A 586 26.35 -44.14 -56.14
CA ASN A 586 26.97 -43.46 -57.29
C ASN A 586 27.99 -44.37 -58.00
N PRO A 587 27.54 -45.38 -58.78
CA PRO A 587 28.41 -46.43 -59.34
C PRO A 587 29.51 -45.94 -60.31
N GLY A 588 29.38 -44.72 -60.84
CA GLY A 588 30.32 -44.13 -61.81
C GLY A 588 31.44 -43.27 -61.21
N VAL A 589 31.52 -43.15 -59.88
CA VAL A 589 32.50 -42.30 -59.18
C VAL A 589 33.55 -43.19 -58.52
N ASN A 590 34.85 -42.93 -58.75
CA ASN A 590 35.91 -43.69 -58.09
C ASN A 590 36.13 -43.24 -56.64
N GLN A 591 36.80 -44.06 -55.83
CA GLN A 591 36.98 -43.83 -54.39
C GLN A 591 37.63 -42.47 -54.05
N THR A 592 38.57 -42.00 -54.87
CA THR A 592 39.24 -40.70 -54.70
C THR A 592 38.27 -39.55 -54.96
N GLN A 593 37.50 -39.62 -56.06
CA GLN A 593 36.49 -38.62 -56.40
C GLN A 593 35.36 -38.58 -55.35
N ALA A 594 34.91 -39.74 -54.86
CA ALA A 594 33.91 -39.84 -53.81
C ALA A 594 34.39 -39.21 -52.49
N SER A 595 35.65 -39.42 -52.11
CA SER A 595 36.24 -38.84 -50.91
C SER A 595 36.34 -37.31 -50.99
N LEU A 596 36.70 -36.76 -52.16
CA LEU A 596 36.74 -35.32 -52.40
C LEU A 596 35.34 -34.68 -52.33
N GLN A 597 34.32 -35.34 -52.90
CA GLN A 597 32.94 -34.85 -52.84
C GLN A 597 32.37 -34.88 -51.41
N LEU A 598 32.65 -35.94 -50.64
CA LEU A 598 32.22 -36.04 -49.24
C LEU A 598 32.92 -35.01 -48.33
N GLU A 599 34.20 -34.72 -48.55
CA GLU A 599 34.89 -33.64 -47.82
C GLU A 599 34.33 -32.26 -48.18
N ALA A 600 34.01 -32.02 -49.46
CA ALA A 600 33.34 -30.79 -49.89
C ALA A 600 31.96 -30.64 -49.22
N GLN A 601 31.18 -31.72 -49.11
CA GLN A 601 29.90 -31.72 -48.39
C GLN A 601 30.08 -31.44 -46.90
N ARG A 602 31.08 -32.03 -46.24
CA ARG A 602 31.41 -31.77 -44.83
C ARG A 602 31.74 -30.31 -44.59
N GLN A 603 32.59 -29.73 -45.45
CA GLN A 603 32.97 -28.32 -45.37
C GLN A 603 31.77 -27.40 -45.59
N GLN A 604 30.90 -27.75 -46.53
CA GLN A 604 29.66 -27.02 -46.77
C GLN A 604 28.72 -27.08 -45.54
N GLU A 605 28.56 -28.25 -44.94
CA GLU A 605 27.76 -28.45 -43.72
C GLU A 605 28.34 -27.66 -42.54
N TYR A 606 29.66 -27.76 -42.30
CA TYR A 606 30.37 -26.99 -41.27
C TYR A 606 30.16 -25.48 -41.46
N ASN A 607 30.38 -24.96 -42.68
CA ASN A 607 30.23 -23.53 -42.97
C ASN A 607 28.78 -23.07 -42.84
N SER A 608 27.81 -23.92 -43.19
CA SER A 608 26.38 -23.64 -43.01
C SER A 608 26.02 -23.50 -41.53
N ILE A 609 26.43 -24.47 -40.69
CA ILE A 609 26.19 -24.42 -39.24
C ILE A 609 26.92 -23.23 -38.62
N MET A 610 28.17 -22.98 -39.00
CA MET A 610 28.95 -21.84 -38.52
C MET A 610 28.29 -20.50 -38.88
N SER A 611 27.76 -20.37 -40.11
CA SER A 611 27.03 -19.18 -40.55
C SER A 611 25.74 -18.98 -39.74
N GLN A 612 24.99 -20.06 -39.50
CA GLN A 612 23.78 -20.02 -38.68
C GLN A 612 24.08 -19.63 -37.22
N LEU A 613 25.10 -20.23 -36.60
CA LEU A 613 25.51 -19.90 -35.24
C LEU A 613 25.99 -18.45 -35.13
N ASN A 614 26.76 -17.95 -36.10
CA ASN A 614 27.17 -16.54 -36.13
C ASN A 614 25.98 -15.58 -36.34
N SER A 615 25.00 -15.96 -37.15
CA SER A 615 23.78 -15.17 -37.34
C SER A 615 22.96 -15.12 -36.05
N ASN A 616 22.79 -16.27 -35.37
CA ASN A 616 22.14 -16.34 -34.05
C ASN A 616 22.88 -15.48 -33.02
N LEU A 617 24.22 -15.54 -33.00
CA LEU A 617 25.06 -14.72 -32.13
C LEU A 617 24.79 -13.22 -32.33
N GLN A 618 24.72 -12.74 -33.57
CA GLN A 618 24.43 -11.34 -33.87
C GLN A 618 23.00 -10.94 -33.49
N ASN A 619 22.02 -11.79 -33.79
CA ASN A 619 20.62 -11.53 -33.42
C ASN A 619 20.45 -11.40 -31.90
N ILE A 620 21.10 -12.28 -31.13
CA ILE A 620 21.06 -12.21 -29.66
C ILE A 620 21.76 -10.94 -29.15
N LYS A 621 22.91 -10.56 -29.71
CA LYS A 621 23.59 -9.31 -29.35
C LYS A 621 22.72 -8.08 -29.63
N ASN A 622 22.05 -8.05 -30.78
CA ASN A 622 21.14 -6.97 -31.13
C ASN A 622 19.95 -6.92 -30.14
N ALA A 623 19.37 -8.07 -29.80
CA ALA A 623 18.29 -8.14 -28.82
C ALA A 623 18.74 -7.64 -27.43
N ILE A 624 19.94 -8.01 -26.96
CA ILE A 624 20.50 -7.49 -25.70
C ILE A 624 20.62 -5.96 -25.75
N ASN A 625 21.14 -5.40 -26.85
CA ASN A 625 21.24 -3.94 -27.00
C ASN A 625 19.87 -3.25 -27.03
N GLU A 626 18.88 -3.85 -27.70
CA GLU A 626 17.50 -3.36 -27.72
C GLU A 626 16.87 -3.38 -26.33
N PHE A 627 17.09 -4.45 -25.55
CA PHE A 627 16.61 -4.54 -24.17
C PHE A 627 17.27 -3.50 -23.28
N ASN A 628 18.59 -3.31 -23.35
CA ASN A 628 19.30 -2.29 -22.57
C ASN A 628 18.85 -0.86 -22.94
N THR A 629 18.57 -0.61 -24.22
CA THR A 629 18.04 0.68 -24.69
C THR A 629 16.62 0.91 -24.16
N SER A 630 15.78 -0.13 -24.18
CA SER A 630 14.42 -0.08 -23.66
C SER A 630 14.37 0.08 -22.14
N GLU A 631 15.31 -0.55 -21.43
CA GLU A 631 15.54 -0.39 -19.99
C GLU A 631 15.87 1.07 -19.66
N THR A 632 16.82 1.68 -20.37
CA THR A 632 17.20 3.10 -20.18
C THR A 632 16.03 4.03 -20.49
N THR A 633 15.31 3.79 -21.59
CA THR A 633 14.12 4.58 -21.94
C THR A 633 13.03 4.49 -20.86
N SER A 634 12.86 3.30 -20.28
CA SER A 634 11.90 3.08 -19.19
C SER A 634 12.33 3.78 -17.90
N TYR A 635 13.63 3.79 -17.59
CA TYR A 635 14.21 4.58 -16.52
C TYR A 635 13.91 6.08 -16.70
N ASP A 636 14.26 6.67 -17.85
CA ASP A 636 14.05 8.09 -18.12
C ASP A 636 12.58 8.48 -18.05
N THR A 637 11.70 7.66 -18.63
CA THR A 637 10.25 7.86 -18.59
C THR A 637 9.72 7.79 -17.16
N SER A 638 10.17 6.80 -16.37
CA SER A 638 9.77 6.66 -14.98
C SER A 638 10.22 7.86 -14.12
N LYS A 639 11.47 8.31 -14.29
CA LYS A 639 12.01 9.50 -13.62
C LYS A 639 11.18 10.74 -13.96
N TYR A 640 10.93 10.98 -15.25
CA TYR A 640 10.13 12.10 -15.75
C TYR A 640 8.73 12.12 -15.13
N ASP A 641 8.02 11.00 -15.21
CA ASP A 641 6.64 10.90 -14.74
C ASP A 641 6.54 11.03 -13.21
N PHE A 642 7.47 10.44 -12.45
CA PHE A 642 7.48 10.62 -10.99
C PHE A 642 7.80 12.06 -10.58
N LEU A 643 8.71 12.76 -11.26
CA LEU A 643 8.96 14.18 -11.01
C LEU A 643 7.71 15.04 -11.28
N HIS A 644 7.00 14.78 -12.39
CA HIS A 644 5.75 15.50 -12.70
C HIS A 644 4.63 15.16 -11.72
N SER A 645 4.57 13.93 -11.24
CA SER A 645 3.63 13.54 -10.18
C SER A 645 3.81 14.41 -8.93
N VAL A 646 5.05 14.57 -8.46
CA VAL A 646 5.37 15.38 -7.26
C VAL A 646 5.21 16.89 -7.54
N GLU A 647 5.46 17.34 -8.77
CA GLU A 647 5.22 18.73 -9.19
C GLU A 647 3.75 19.13 -9.04
N TRP A 648 2.82 18.26 -9.47
CA TRP A 648 1.39 18.48 -9.30
C TRP A 648 0.94 18.37 -7.83
N ASP A 649 1.56 17.46 -7.09
CA ASP A 649 1.22 17.21 -5.69
C ASP A 649 2.42 16.73 -4.88
N ASN A 650 3.03 17.64 -4.14
CA ASN A 650 4.16 17.34 -3.26
C ASN A 650 3.80 16.51 -2.01
N THR A 651 2.54 16.04 -1.90
CA THR A 651 2.13 15.06 -0.88
C THR A 651 1.94 13.66 -1.47
N TYR A 652 2.32 13.45 -2.73
CA TYR A 652 2.29 12.15 -3.38
C TYR A 652 3.57 11.34 -3.10
N GLY A 653 3.79 11.02 -1.82
CA GLY A 653 5.03 10.39 -1.35
C GLY A 653 5.34 9.02 -1.95
N THR A 654 4.37 8.35 -2.57
CA THR A 654 4.64 7.14 -3.34
C THR A 654 5.60 7.42 -4.51
N SER A 655 5.44 8.55 -5.21
CA SER A 655 6.37 8.95 -6.27
C SER A 655 7.75 9.33 -5.72
N GLU A 656 7.80 10.01 -4.57
CA GLU A 656 9.05 10.34 -3.87
C GLU A 656 9.82 9.08 -3.47
N PHE A 657 9.11 8.02 -3.03
CA PHE A 657 9.70 6.73 -2.73
C PHE A 657 10.39 6.11 -3.96
N TYR A 658 9.72 6.09 -5.11
CA TYR A 658 10.31 5.56 -6.34
C TYR A 658 11.45 6.45 -6.88
N LEU A 659 11.39 7.77 -6.71
CA LEU A 659 12.52 8.65 -7.00
C LEU A 659 13.73 8.32 -6.13
N GLY A 660 13.53 8.01 -4.85
CA GLY A 660 14.59 7.54 -3.96
C GLY A 660 15.23 6.23 -4.41
N LEU A 661 14.45 5.32 -5.01
CA LEU A 661 14.99 4.10 -5.64
C LEU A 661 15.78 4.44 -6.93
N LEU A 662 15.19 5.22 -7.83
CA LEU A 662 15.81 5.59 -9.11
C LEU A 662 17.09 6.41 -8.92
N ALA A 663 17.22 7.12 -7.79
CA ALA A 663 18.42 7.87 -7.42
C ALA A 663 19.67 6.98 -7.26
N THR A 664 19.49 5.68 -6.99
CA THR A 664 20.59 4.72 -6.80
C THR A 664 20.78 3.77 -7.99
N PHE A 665 20.08 3.99 -9.10
CA PHE A 665 20.13 3.08 -10.26
C PHE A 665 21.36 3.35 -11.13
N PRO A 666 21.95 2.32 -11.76
CA PRO A 666 23.12 2.49 -12.65
C PRO A 666 22.90 3.44 -13.83
N GLN A 667 21.67 3.60 -14.30
CA GLN A 667 21.31 4.52 -15.37
C GLN A 667 21.65 5.97 -15.03
N ARG A 668 21.55 6.35 -13.75
CA ARG A 668 21.92 7.70 -13.30
C ARG A 668 23.43 7.94 -13.41
N ASP A 669 24.23 6.95 -13.03
CA ASP A 669 25.69 7.01 -13.21
C ASP A 669 26.04 7.12 -14.70
N GLN A 670 25.39 6.33 -15.55
CA GLN A 670 25.56 6.41 -17.01
C GLN A 670 25.15 7.78 -17.58
N GLU A 671 24.07 8.38 -17.08
CA GLU A 671 23.64 9.74 -17.45
C GLU A 671 24.74 10.76 -17.13
N ILE A 672 25.26 10.76 -15.90
CA ILE A 672 26.33 11.65 -15.46
C ILE A 672 27.60 11.45 -16.29
N VAL A 673 28.03 10.20 -16.52
CA VAL A 673 29.19 9.87 -17.36
C VAL A 673 29.00 10.34 -18.79
N ASN A 674 27.80 10.20 -19.36
CA ASN A 674 27.48 10.67 -20.70
C ASN A 674 27.53 12.20 -20.80
N GLU A 675 27.04 12.92 -19.79
CA GLU A 675 27.16 14.39 -19.72
C GLU A 675 28.62 14.84 -19.61
N LEU A 676 29.42 14.16 -18.81
CA LEU A 676 30.86 14.42 -18.70
C LEU A 676 31.60 14.18 -20.02
N ASN A 677 31.25 13.11 -20.75
CA ASN A 677 31.83 12.79 -22.07
C ASN A 677 31.41 13.81 -23.14
N LYS A 678 30.16 14.27 -23.12
CA LYS A 678 29.69 15.36 -23.99
C LYS A 678 30.44 16.66 -23.69
N ALA A 679 30.61 17.00 -22.40
CA ALA A 679 31.37 18.16 -21.98
C ALA A 679 32.85 18.06 -22.38
N LEU A 680 33.47 16.88 -22.26
CA LEU A 680 34.83 16.63 -22.73
C LEU A 680 34.99 16.88 -24.24
N SER A 681 34.01 16.44 -25.03
CA SER A 681 34.00 16.61 -26.50
C SER A 681 33.93 18.09 -26.92
N SER A 682 33.44 18.97 -26.04
CA SER A 682 33.44 20.42 -26.25
C SER A 682 34.80 21.10 -25.97
N GLY A 683 35.78 20.36 -25.44
CA GLY A 683 37.12 20.86 -25.11
C GLY A 683 37.19 21.73 -23.84
N SER A 684 36.10 21.84 -23.08
CA SER A 684 36.00 22.72 -21.90
C SER A 684 35.98 21.93 -20.59
N THR A 685 37.10 21.93 -19.87
CA THR A 685 37.20 21.38 -18.50
C THR A 685 36.25 22.10 -17.53
N VAL A 686 35.97 23.39 -17.76
CA VAL A 686 34.99 24.16 -16.97
C VAL A 686 33.59 23.54 -17.09
N THR A 687 33.21 23.09 -18.28
CA THR A 687 31.91 22.45 -18.50
C THR A 687 31.84 21.10 -17.78
N GLN A 688 32.93 20.32 -17.74
CA GLN A 688 32.98 19.08 -16.96
C GLN A 688 32.86 19.34 -15.45
N LEU A 689 33.52 20.39 -14.95
CA LEU A 689 33.39 20.81 -13.56
C LEU A 689 31.98 21.32 -13.23
N ASN A 690 31.23 21.89 -14.17
CA ASN A 690 29.84 22.27 -13.92
C ASN A 690 28.94 21.05 -13.75
N VAL A 691 29.12 19.99 -14.54
CA VAL A 691 28.37 18.73 -14.37
C VAL A 691 28.57 18.15 -12.97
N LEU A 692 29.82 18.08 -12.51
CA LEU A 692 30.13 17.63 -11.14
C LEU A 692 29.56 18.58 -10.08
N LYS A 693 29.61 19.90 -10.33
CA LYS A 693 29.03 20.88 -9.42
C LYS A 693 27.53 20.67 -9.25
N ASP A 694 26.81 20.48 -10.35
CA ASP A 694 25.36 20.31 -10.33
C ASP A 694 24.95 19.02 -9.60
N LEU A 695 25.78 17.97 -9.66
CA LEU A 695 25.63 16.77 -8.84
C LEU A 695 25.83 17.06 -7.34
N PHE A 696 27.01 17.55 -6.95
CA PHE A 696 27.39 17.67 -5.53
C PHE A 696 26.71 18.83 -4.78
N TYR A 697 26.22 19.84 -5.50
CA TYR A 697 25.40 20.92 -4.93
C TYR A 697 23.90 20.63 -5.01
N GLY A 698 23.49 19.46 -5.53
CA GLY A 698 22.08 19.06 -5.64
C GLY A 698 21.27 19.98 -6.55
N HIS A 699 21.83 20.38 -7.69
CA HIS A 699 21.15 21.15 -8.74
C HIS A 699 20.73 20.28 -9.94
N ASN A 700 20.78 18.96 -9.81
CA ASN A 700 20.28 18.03 -10.82
C ASN A 700 18.75 17.87 -10.75
N ASP A 701 18.16 17.34 -11.82
CA ASP A 701 16.71 17.16 -11.98
C ASP A 701 16.10 16.28 -10.89
N ILE A 702 16.75 15.15 -10.56
CA ILE A 702 16.20 14.19 -9.63
C ILE A 702 16.07 14.81 -8.24
N THR A 703 17.02 15.62 -7.76
CA THR A 703 17.00 16.21 -6.40
C THR A 703 16.04 17.39 -6.21
N GLN A 704 15.27 17.77 -7.25
CA GLN A 704 14.43 18.98 -7.25
C GLN A 704 13.41 19.04 -6.10
N PHE A 705 12.79 17.92 -5.75
CA PHE A 705 11.69 17.87 -4.79
C PHE A 705 12.07 17.24 -3.44
N ILE A 706 13.36 17.02 -3.18
CA ILE A 706 13.83 16.63 -1.84
C ILE A 706 13.46 17.71 -0.85
N HIS A 707 12.82 17.33 0.26
CA HIS A 707 12.40 18.28 1.27
C HIS A 707 13.64 18.98 1.86
N PRO A 708 13.63 20.32 2.05
CA PRO A 708 14.82 21.07 2.48
C PRO A 708 15.46 20.56 3.78
N ALA A 709 14.67 20.08 4.74
CA ALA A 709 15.17 19.52 5.99
C ALA A 709 15.95 18.20 5.83
N PHE A 710 15.85 17.55 4.67
CA PHE A 710 16.55 16.31 4.36
C PHE A 710 17.56 16.46 3.24
N LYS A 711 17.73 17.64 2.62
CA LYS A 711 18.66 17.80 1.49
C LYS A 711 20.09 17.96 2.00
N HIS A 712 20.87 16.88 2.00
CA HIS A 712 22.25 16.89 2.49
C HIS A 712 23.27 17.05 1.35
N LEU A 713 24.17 18.03 1.50
CA LEU A 713 25.25 18.32 0.55
C LEU A 713 26.60 17.82 1.09
N ASN A 714 26.65 16.54 1.47
CA ASN A 714 27.76 15.96 2.24
C ASN A 714 29.11 15.99 1.50
N TYR A 715 29.12 16.11 0.17
CA TYR A 715 30.31 15.99 -0.66
C TYR A 715 30.62 17.27 -1.47
N GLU A 716 30.05 18.42 -1.11
CA GLU A 716 30.30 19.70 -1.81
C GLU A 716 31.78 20.14 -1.69
N LYS A 717 32.43 19.83 -0.56
CA LYS A 717 33.84 20.18 -0.33
C LYS A 717 34.81 19.27 -1.07
N ASP A 718 34.41 18.03 -1.35
CA ASP A 718 35.16 17.14 -2.24
C ASP A 718 35.25 17.74 -3.64
N TYR A 719 34.10 18.23 -4.14
CA TYR A 719 34.05 18.98 -5.38
C TYR A 719 34.92 20.24 -5.33
N ASP A 720 34.84 21.04 -4.26
CA ASP A 720 35.61 22.27 -4.16
C ASP A 720 37.13 22.00 -4.22
N LEU A 721 37.59 20.92 -3.58
CA LEU A 721 38.97 20.47 -3.68
C LEU A 721 39.32 20.05 -5.12
N ILE A 722 38.48 19.21 -5.76
CA ILE A 722 38.69 18.78 -7.15
C ILE A 722 38.81 20.00 -8.07
N SER A 723 37.88 20.94 -7.96
CA SER A 723 37.87 22.19 -8.73
C SER A 723 39.12 23.04 -8.49
N GLN A 724 39.58 23.13 -7.24
CA GLN A 724 40.81 23.82 -6.87
C GLN A 724 42.06 23.14 -7.47
N MET A 725 42.13 21.81 -7.43
CA MET A 725 43.24 21.02 -7.98
C MET A 725 43.32 21.13 -9.50
N VAL A 726 42.17 21.11 -10.18
CA VAL A 726 42.08 21.34 -11.63
C VAL A 726 42.54 22.75 -11.98
N SER A 727 42.08 23.75 -11.24
CA SER A 727 42.49 25.15 -11.43
C SER A 727 43.99 25.38 -11.20
N SER A 728 44.63 24.49 -10.43
CA SER A 728 46.08 24.49 -10.18
C SER A 728 46.88 23.76 -11.26
N GLY A 729 46.23 23.26 -12.32
CA GLY A 729 46.88 22.64 -13.48
C GLY A 729 46.90 21.11 -13.49
N ILE A 730 46.22 20.44 -12.56
CA ILE A 730 46.16 18.97 -12.53
C ILE A 730 45.00 18.49 -13.44
N PRO A 731 45.24 17.59 -14.41
CA PRO A 731 44.16 17.10 -15.29
C PRO A 731 43.06 16.37 -14.53
N LEU A 732 41.79 16.66 -14.83
CA LEU A 732 40.63 16.02 -14.19
C LEU A 732 40.65 14.48 -14.33
N VAL A 733 41.07 13.95 -15.48
CA VAL A 733 41.19 12.49 -15.70
C VAL A 733 42.18 11.84 -14.74
N GLN A 734 43.25 12.55 -14.37
CA GLN A 734 44.21 12.05 -13.38
C GLN A 734 43.59 12.04 -11.98
N LEU A 735 42.86 13.09 -11.62
CA LEU A 735 42.14 13.16 -10.35
C LEU A 735 41.02 12.11 -10.26
N TRP A 736 40.36 11.81 -11.37
CA TRP A 736 39.32 10.79 -11.47
C TRP A 736 39.76 9.45 -10.91
N ASN A 737 40.96 9.01 -11.31
CA ASN A 737 41.54 7.76 -10.85
C ASN A 737 42.15 7.88 -9.45
N ASN A 738 42.88 8.97 -9.18
CA ASN A 738 43.64 9.08 -7.93
C ASN A 738 42.76 9.39 -6.70
N LEU A 739 41.63 10.07 -6.90
CA LEU A 739 40.65 10.39 -5.86
C LEU A 739 39.40 9.51 -5.93
N ASN A 740 39.33 8.59 -6.89
CA ASN A 740 38.18 7.71 -7.14
C ASN A 740 36.85 8.49 -7.25
N ILE A 741 36.76 9.41 -8.22
CA ILE A 741 35.56 10.26 -8.38
C ILE A 741 34.30 9.42 -8.64
N ASN A 742 34.40 8.24 -9.27
CA ASN A 742 33.26 7.31 -9.42
C ASN A 742 32.63 6.97 -8.07
N GLN A 743 33.43 6.67 -7.04
CA GLN A 743 32.93 6.35 -5.72
C GLN A 743 32.23 7.56 -5.08
N LEU A 744 32.74 8.78 -5.27
CA LEU A 744 32.09 10.00 -4.79
C LEU A 744 30.72 10.23 -5.47
N VAL A 745 30.62 9.95 -6.77
CA VAL A 745 29.35 10.00 -7.51
C VAL A 745 28.35 9.01 -6.93
N GLU A 746 28.75 7.75 -6.74
CA GLU A 746 27.92 6.72 -6.11
C GLU A 746 27.50 7.11 -4.68
N MET A 747 28.42 7.69 -3.89
CA MET A 747 28.11 8.18 -2.54
C MET A 747 27.04 9.27 -2.56
N GLN A 748 27.14 10.25 -3.47
CA GLN A 748 26.09 11.26 -3.63
C GLN A 748 24.76 10.63 -4.07
N MET A 749 24.79 9.64 -4.95
CA MET A 749 23.59 8.91 -5.40
C MET A 749 22.86 8.20 -4.25
N TYR A 750 23.59 7.50 -3.38
CA TYR A 750 23.02 6.88 -2.18
C TYR A 750 22.50 7.92 -1.17
N GLN A 751 23.21 9.04 -1.01
CA GLN A 751 22.74 10.13 -0.15
C GLN A 751 21.41 10.71 -0.65
N ASP A 752 21.31 11.02 -1.94
CA ASP A 752 20.07 11.53 -2.54
C ASP A 752 18.92 10.52 -2.41
N GLY A 753 19.23 9.21 -2.54
CA GLY A 753 18.27 8.13 -2.31
C GLY A 753 17.73 8.13 -0.88
N ILE A 754 18.60 8.24 0.13
CA ILE A 754 18.21 8.37 1.54
C ILE A 754 17.35 9.61 1.76
N ASP A 755 17.77 10.75 1.21
CA ASP A 755 17.11 12.04 1.38
C ASP A 755 15.69 12.03 0.77
N TYR A 756 15.51 11.37 -0.38
CA TYR A 756 14.18 11.13 -0.95
C TYR A 756 13.34 10.17 -0.16
N LEU A 757 13.91 9.06 0.33
CA LEU A 757 13.16 8.09 1.14
C LEU A 757 12.67 8.76 2.43
N LYS A 758 13.49 9.60 3.08
CA LYS A 758 13.07 10.43 4.23
C LYS A 758 11.99 11.44 3.86
N THR A 759 12.14 12.09 2.70
CA THR A 759 11.11 13.01 2.15
C THR A 759 9.78 12.27 1.98
N SER A 760 9.80 11.08 1.36
CA SER A 760 8.61 10.26 1.12
C SER A 760 7.85 9.92 2.40
N LEU A 761 8.56 9.65 3.50
CA LEU A 761 7.96 9.30 4.79
C LEU A 761 7.15 10.44 5.42
N ARG A 762 7.26 11.69 4.92
CA ARG A 762 6.38 12.80 5.33
C ARG A 762 4.95 12.66 4.80
N SER A 763 4.73 11.87 3.75
CA SER A 763 3.41 11.78 3.09
C SER A 763 3.00 10.36 2.67
N PHE A 764 3.91 9.39 2.81
CA PHE A 764 3.74 7.99 2.48
C PHE A 764 4.44 7.07 3.49
N ALA A 765 3.65 6.28 4.22
CA ALA A 765 4.17 5.27 5.12
C ALA A 765 4.50 3.97 4.39
N GLU A 766 5.79 3.71 4.18
CA GLU A 766 6.30 2.48 3.57
C GLU A 766 7.40 1.87 4.42
N LYS A 767 7.13 0.66 4.94
CA LYS A 767 8.06 -0.16 5.72
C LYS A 767 9.39 -0.40 4.98
N ASN A 768 9.38 -0.54 3.65
CA ASN A 768 10.60 -0.76 2.87
C ASN A 768 11.54 0.46 2.93
N SER A 769 11.01 1.69 3.08
CA SER A 769 11.86 2.88 3.23
C SER A 769 12.79 2.77 4.42
N TYR A 770 12.30 2.25 5.56
CA TYR A 770 13.11 2.05 6.77
C TYR A 770 14.28 1.10 6.52
N ARG A 771 14.01 -0.04 5.85
CA ARG A 771 15.04 -1.03 5.50
C ARG A 771 16.04 -0.46 4.51
N LEU A 772 15.57 0.22 3.46
CA LEU A 772 16.42 0.80 2.42
C LEU A 772 17.31 1.92 2.97
N ILE A 773 16.79 2.81 3.82
CA ILE A 773 17.60 3.85 4.45
C ILE A 773 18.69 3.19 5.31
N GLY A 774 18.35 2.17 6.11
CA GLY A 774 19.35 1.40 6.88
C GLY A 774 20.43 0.79 6.00
N GLN A 775 20.06 0.15 4.88
CA GLN A 775 21.00 -0.45 3.93
C GLN A 775 21.88 0.58 3.23
N PHE A 776 21.31 1.68 2.76
CA PHE A 776 22.06 2.75 2.08
C PHE A 776 23.00 3.45 3.07
N SER A 777 22.59 3.63 4.32
CA SER A 777 23.46 4.21 5.36
C SER A 777 24.64 3.29 5.69
N ALA A 778 24.43 1.97 5.75
CA ALA A 778 25.52 1.01 5.90
C ALA A 778 26.51 1.04 4.73
N MET A 779 26.00 1.21 3.51
CA MET A 779 26.83 1.38 2.32
C MET A 779 27.66 2.67 2.39
N LEU A 780 27.03 3.78 2.77
CA LEU A 780 27.71 5.07 2.93
C LEU A 780 28.77 5.05 4.03
N ASP A 781 28.56 4.37 5.15
CA ASP A 781 29.60 4.18 6.17
C ASP A 781 30.84 3.52 5.56
N SER A 782 30.65 2.38 4.88
CA SER A 782 31.73 1.66 4.23
C SER A 782 32.47 2.51 3.19
N MET A 783 31.73 3.23 2.35
CA MET A 783 32.30 4.08 1.30
C MET A 783 33.03 5.30 1.87
N ASN A 784 32.52 5.93 2.93
CA ASN A 784 33.20 7.06 3.59
C ASN A 784 34.55 6.64 4.19
N ARG A 785 34.63 5.48 4.85
CA ARG A 785 35.91 4.96 5.36
C ARG A 785 36.89 4.66 4.24
N SER A 786 36.43 4.00 3.17
CA SER A 786 37.22 3.77 1.96
C SER A 786 37.75 5.09 1.36
N GLN A 787 36.91 6.11 1.29
CA GLN A 787 37.27 7.42 0.75
C GLN A 787 38.33 8.13 1.60
N ALA A 788 38.22 8.06 2.93
CA ALA A 788 39.25 8.57 3.85
C ALA A 788 40.62 7.89 3.61
N GLU A 789 40.64 6.57 3.38
CA GLU A 789 41.88 5.86 3.03
C GLU A 789 42.47 6.29 1.68
N ILE A 790 41.61 6.56 0.70
CA ILE A 790 42.00 7.08 -0.62
C ILE A 790 42.66 8.46 -0.47
N TYR A 791 42.06 9.37 0.30
CA TYR A 791 42.66 10.68 0.57
C TYR A 791 43.95 10.60 1.38
N GLN A 792 44.05 9.65 2.31
CA GLN A 792 45.28 9.40 3.04
C GLN A 792 46.43 9.00 2.11
N LYS A 793 46.15 8.21 1.06
CA LYS A 793 47.12 7.87 0.00
C LYS A 793 47.39 9.09 -0.89
N ALA A 794 46.37 9.87 -1.23
CA ALA A 794 46.49 11.05 -2.09
C ALA A 794 47.40 12.15 -1.50
N ILE A 795 47.50 12.27 -0.17
CA ILE A 795 48.42 13.21 0.50
C ILE A 795 49.87 13.03 0.02
N THR A 796 50.29 11.79 -0.23
CA THR A 796 51.66 11.51 -0.71
C THR A 796 51.88 11.96 -2.16
N GLN A 797 50.82 11.95 -2.97
CA GLN A 797 50.87 12.34 -4.39
C GLN A 797 50.71 13.85 -4.59
N TYR A 798 49.96 14.50 -3.70
CA TYR A 798 49.59 15.91 -3.80
C TYR A 798 49.89 16.69 -2.51
N PRO A 799 51.17 16.81 -2.10
CA PRO A 799 51.56 17.39 -0.82
C PRO A 799 51.12 18.85 -0.65
N GLN A 800 50.97 19.61 -1.75
CA GLN A 800 50.47 20.99 -1.72
C GLN A 800 49.01 21.12 -1.28
N PHE A 801 48.24 20.04 -1.30
CA PHE A 801 46.84 19.98 -0.85
C PHE A 801 46.66 19.20 0.47
N LYS A 802 47.76 18.93 1.19
CA LYS A 802 47.75 18.13 2.42
C LYS A 802 46.74 18.64 3.44
N THR A 803 46.64 19.96 3.64
CA THR A 803 45.73 20.56 4.62
C THR A 803 44.28 20.25 4.29
N GLN A 804 43.87 20.47 3.03
CA GLN A 804 42.52 20.20 2.55
C GLN A 804 42.19 18.71 2.59
N LEU A 805 43.10 17.84 2.13
CA LEU A 805 42.93 16.39 2.19
C LEU A 805 42.80 15.89 3.65
N THR A 806 43.60 16.44 4.57
CA THR A 806 43.51 16.07 6.00
C THR A 806 42.16 16.50 6.60
N ALA A 807 41.63 17.65 6.19
CA ALA A 807 40.31 18.10 6.62
C ALA A 807 39.20 17.18 6.07
N LEU A 808 39.26 16.80 4.79
CA LEU A 808 38.29 15.87 4.19
C LEU A 808 38.38 14.46 4.80
N ILE A 809 39.56 13.97 5.18
CA ILE A 809 39.70 12.71 5.92
C ILE A 809 38.92 12.77 7.24
N ALA A 810 39.06 13.86 7.99
CA ALA A 810 38.32 14.04 9.24
C ALA A 810 36.79 14.11 9.00
N GLU A 811 36.38 14.78 7.94
CA GLU A 811 34.98 14.90 7.53
C GLU A 811 34.37 13.56 7.10
N HIS A 812 35.04 12.79 6.24
CA HIS A 812 34.58 11.44 5.88
C HIS A 812 34.53 10.50 7.08
N ASN A 813 35.47 10.59 8.02
CA ASN A 813 35.39 9.79 9.27
C ASN A 813 34.18 10.19 10.12
N GLN A 814 33.81 11.47 10.15
CA GLN A 814 32.59 11.95 10.81
C GLN A 814 31.34 11.45 10.09
N LEU A 815 31.27 11.61 8.77
CA LEU A 815 30.15 11.14 7.95
C LEU A 815 29.96 9.62 8.03
N SER A 816 31.05 8.85 8.11
CA SER A 816 31.03 7.41 8.38
C SER A 816 30.33 7.10 9.71
N GLN A 817 30.72 7.78 10.79
CA GLN A 817 30.09 7.58 12.10
C GLN A 817 28.62 8.01 12.11
N GLU A 818 28.27 9.11 11.44
CA GLU A 818 26.88 9.56 11.30
C GLU A 818 26.05 8.54 10.50
N ALA A 819 26.57 8.01 9.40
CA ALA A 819 25.93 6.97 8.60
C ALA A 819 25.76 5.65 9.37
N PHE A 820 26.74 5.26 10.20
CA PHE A 820 26.61 4.11 11.10
C PHE A 820 25.50 4.31 12.14
N ASN A 821 25.46 5.46 12.81
CA ASN A 821 24.42 5.77 13.78
C ASN A 821 23.03 5.83 13.11
N GLU A 822 22.98 6.37 11.90
CA GLU A 822 21.75 6.42 11.12
C GLU A 822 21.28 5.01 10.75
N MET A 823 22.18 4.16 10.25
CA MET A 823 21.91 2.74 9.98
C MET A 823 21.29 2.07 11.21
N GLU A 824 21.91 2.19 12.39
CA GLU A 824 21.38 1.59 13.62
C GLU A 824 19.98 2.10 13.95
N ASN A 825 19.77 3.41 13.94
CA ASN A 825 18.47 4.01 14.24
C ASN A 825 17.37 3.50 13.31
N TRP A 826 17.61 3.42 12.00
CA TRP A 826 16.60 2.97 11.04
C TRP A 826 16.31 1.48 11.14
N TYR A 827 17.31 0.63 11.41
CA TYR A 827 17.05 -0.78 11.68
C TYR A 827 16.32 -1.00 13.01
N ASP A 828 16.61 -0.22 14.05
CA ASP A 828 15.88 -0.27 15.32
C ASP A 828 14.40 0.08 15.12
N GLN A 829 14.13 1.13 14.34
CA GLN A 829 12.76 1.46 13.93
C GLN A 829 12.15 0.34 13.09
N LEU A 830 12.88 -0.25 12.14
CA LEU A 830 12.40 -1.34 11.29
C LEU A 830 11.90 -2.55 12.10
N ILE A 831 12.70 -3.01 13.07
CA ILE A 831 12.33 -4.13 13.95
C ILE A 831 11.34 -3.73 15.05
N PHE A 832 11.03 -2.45 15.21
CA PHE A 832 9.95 -1.95 16.04
C PHE A 832 8.61 -1.90 15.28
N ILE A 833 8.61 -1.38 14.05
CA ILE A 833 7.38 -1.21 13.25
C ILE A 833 6.89 -2.52 12.65
N LEU A 834 7.82 -3.42 12.29
CA LEU A 834 7.53 -4.74 11.73
C LEU A 834 8.40 -5.80 12.41
N PRO A 835 8.14 -6.05 13.71
CA PRO A 835 8.93 -6.99 14.50
C PRO A 835 8.79 -8.43 14.02
N GLY A 836 7.64 -8.77 13.42
CA GLY A 836 7.27 -10.10 12.94
C GLY A 836 6.09 -10.03 11.96
N GLY A 837 5.32 -11.11 11.81
CA GLY A 837 4.21 -11.13 10.83
C GLY A 837 4.70 -11.22 9.38
N TRP A 838 5.80 -11.94 9.16
CA TRP A 838 6.46 -12.12 7.85
C TRP A 838 5.71 -13.02 6.88
N ASN A 839 4.56 -13.54 7.28
CA ASN A 839 3.67 -14.35 6.45
C ASN A 839 3.20 -13.70 5.15
N ARG A 840 3.35 -12.39 5.06
CA ARG A 840 2.88 -11.59 3.93
C ARG A 840 4.01 -11.00 3.10
N TYR A 841 5.26 -11.07 3.59
CA TYR A 841 6.39 -10.38 2.99
C TYR A 841 7.59 -11.31 2.89
N GLN A 842 7.81 -11.84 1.69
CA GLN A 842 8.93 -12.73 1.42
C GLN A 842 10.27 -12.04 1.73
N GLY A 843 11.19 -12.78 2.37
CA GLY A 843 12.52 -12.30 2.72
C GLY A 843 12.61 -11.43 3.99
N TRP A 844 11.48 -11.06 4.62
CA TRP A 844 11.49 -10.24 5.84
C TRP A 844 11.94 -11.00 7.09
N ASN A 845 11.93 -12.34 7.06
CA ASN A 845 12.48 -13.18 8.13
C ASN A 845 14.01 -13.10 8.27
N GLN A 846 14.69 -12.42 7.34
CA GLN A 846 16.14 -12.22 7.37
C GLN A 846 16.56 -10.90 8.03
N ILE A 847 15.63 -10.02 8.41
CA ILE A 847 15.95 -8.65 8.83
C ILE A 847 16.82 -8.56 10.08
N TYR A 848 16.58 -9.44 11.07
CA TYR A 848 17.42 -9.49 12.27
C TYR A 848 18.86 -9.90 11.94
N ALA A 849 19.03 -10.87 11.04
CA ALA A 849 20.34 -11.30 10.57
C ALA A 849 21.03 -10.23 9.70
N GLU A 850 20.27 -9.56 8.83
CA GLU A 850 20.73 -8.41 8.03
C GLU A 850 21.23 -7.27 8.89
N TYR A 851 20.51 -6.92 9.96
CA TYR A 851 20.91 -5.85 10.87
C TYR A 851 22.21 -6.22 11.60
N ILE A 852 22.30 -7.44 12.16
CA ILE A 852 23.52 -7.91 12.82
C ILE A 852 24.72 -7.91 11.85
N ASN A 853 24.53 -8.40 10.62
CA ASN A 853 25.59 -8.41 9.61
C ASN A 853 26.03 -7.00 9.21
N SER A 854 25.10 -6.04 9.17
CA SER A 854 25.42 -4.63 8.89
C SER A 854 26.29 -4.04 10.02
N ILE A 855 25.98 -4.32 11.29
CA ILE A 855 26.84 -3.92 12.42
C ILE A 855 28.24 -4.54 12.29
N LEU A 856 28.33 -5.83 11.98
CA LEU A 856 29.59 -6.57 11.87
C LEU A 856 30.48 -6.10 10.70
N SER A 857 29.87 -5.69 9.58
CA SER A 857 30.63 -5.17 8.43
C SER A 857 31.05 -3.71 8.62
N ASN A 858 30.37 -2.98 9.49
CA ASN A 858 30.56 -1.54 9.66
C ASN A 858 31.22 -1.13 10.97
N SER A 859 31.41 -2.05 11.92
CA SER A 859 32.04 -1.73 13.19
C SER A 859 32.96 -2.83 13.70
N THR A 860 33.93 -2.45 14.53
CA THR A 860 34.73 -3.42 15.26
C THR A 860 33.90 -4.07 16.36
N LEU A 861 34.10 -5.37 16.57
CA LEU A 861 33.45 -6.09 17.65
C LEU A 861 34.02 -5.64 19.01
N ASN A 862 33.21 -4.92 19.80
CA ASN A 862 33.53 -4.41 21.13
C ASN A 862 32.34 -4.63 22.08
N ALA A 863 32.46 -4.23 23.34
CA ALA A 863 31.43 -4.44 24.35
C ALA A 863 30.06 -3.84 23.98
N THR A 864 30.04 -2.63 23.43
CA THR A 864 28.81 -1.95 23.01
C THR A 864 28.14 -2.66 21.84
N ASN A 865 28.89 -2.90 20.77
CA ASN A 865 28.35 -3.49 19.54
C ASN A 865 27.94 -4.95 19.76
N TYR A 866 28.69 -5.71 20.57
CA TYR A 866 28.31 -7.07 20.93
C TYR A 866 27.06 -7.12 21.81
N ALA A 867 26.91 -6.19 22.76
CA ALA A 867 25.67 -6.07 23.53
C ALA A 867 24.46 -5.77 22.63
N LYS A 868 24.62 -4.90 21.63
CA LYS A 868 23.56 -4.60 20.65
C LYS A 868 23.19 -5.82 19.80
N ILE A 869 24.17 -6.58 19.31
CA ILE A 869 23.94 -7.84 18.58
C ILE A 869 23.11 -8.83 19.43
N LYS A 870 23.41 -8.94 20.73
CA LYS A 870 22.63 -9.77 21.66
C LYS A 870 21.21 -9.26 21.89
N GLU A 871 21.03 -7.96 22.00
CA GLU A 871 19.71 -7.32 22.11
C GLU A 871 18.84 -7.66 20.90
N ILE A 872 19.39 -7.52 19.69
CA ILE A 872 18.70 -7.83 18.42
C ILE A 872 18.29 -9.30 18.36
N ALA A 873 19.21 -10.22 18.67
CA ALA A 873 18.92 -11.65 18.72
C ALA A 873 17.87 -12.01 19.79
N GLY A 874 17.97 -11.38 20.97
CA GLY A 874 17.00 -11.53 22.06
C GLY A 874 15.60 -11.07 21.67
N LYS A 875 15.50 -9.94 20.96
CA LYS A 875 14.21 -9.44 20.42
C LYS A 875 13.62 -10.41 19.40
N TYR A 876 14.43 -10.97 18.50
CA TYR A 876 13.95 -12.01 17.56
C TYR A 876 13.39 -13.22 18.32
N VAL A 877 14.13 -13.77 19.29
CA VAL A 877 13.66 -14.90 20.11
C VAL A 877 12.37 -14.54 20.87
N TRP A 878 12.28 -13.34 21.45
CA TRP A 878 11.08 -12.87 22.14
C TRP A 878 9.85 -12.80 21.21
N ILE A 879 10.02 -12.34 19.97
CA ILE A 879 8.95 -12.31 18.96
C ILE A 879 8.60 -13.73 18.47
N GLY A 880 9.61 -14.58 18.29
CA GLY A 880 9.47 -15.99 17.96
C GLY A 880 8.52 -16.71 18.93
N TYR A 881 8.54 -16.35 20.23
CA TYR A 881 7.62 -16.88 21.23
C TYR A 881 6.14 -16.64 20.88
N TYR A 882 5.78 -15.44 20.40
CA TYR A 882 4.40 -15.13 20.00
C TYR A 882 4.05 -15.65 18.61
N MET A 883 5.06 -16.06 17.82
CA MET A 883 4.92 -16.61 16.48
C MET A 883 5.12 -18.12 16.42
N GLN A 884 5.23 -18.84 17.55
CA GLN A 884 5.50 -20.30 17.60
C GLN A 884 4.60 -21.15 16.71
N LYS A 885 3.35 -20.73 16.50
CA LYS A 885 2.38 -21.43 15.62
C LYS A 885 2.64 -21.20 14.12
N THR A 886 3.74 -20.55 13.79
CA THR A 886 4.17 -20.22 12.44
C THR A 886 5.62 -20.67 12.26
N TYR A 887 6.04 -20.93 11.02
CA TYR A 887 7.40 -21.40 10.72
C TYR A 887 8.49 -20.35 10.92
N TRP A 888 8.11 -19.09 11.15
CA TRP A 888 9.04 -17.98 11.35
C TRP A 888 9.62 -17.88 12.77
N ALA A 889 9.33 -18.85 13.65
CA ALA A 889 9.89 -18.94 14.99
C ALA A 889 11.19 -19.78 15.05
N ILE A 890 11.89 -19.93 13.93
CA ILE A 890 13.14 -20.69 13.80
C ILE A 890 14.29 -19.70 13.51
N PRO A 891 15.03 -19.22 14.54
CA PRO A 891 16.04 -18.18 14.38
C PRO A 891 17.40 -18.73 13.90
N LEU A 892 17.39 -19.63 12.92
CA LEU A 892 18.59 -20.35 12.46
C LEU A 892 19.65 -19.40 11.91
N ASN A 893 19.29 -18.53 10.97
CA ASN A 893 20.16 -17.54 10.34
C ASN A 893 20.89 -16.65 11.36
N THR A 894 20.22 -16.27 12.44
CA THR A 894 20.76 -15.40 13.49
C THR A 894 21.70 -16.20 14.40
N MET A 895 21.35 -17.45 14.72
CA MET A 895 22.23 -18.34 15.49
C MET A 895 23.52 -18.67 14.72
N GLU A 896 23.43 -18.91 13.40
CA GLU A 896 24.58 -19.19 12.56
C GLU A 896 25.61 -18.05 12.60
N ILE A 897 25.16 -16.78 12.60
CA ILE A 897 26.06 -15.62 12.75
C ILE A 897 26.87 -15.71 14.05
N PHE A 898 26.23 -16.03 15.18
CA PHE A 898 26.94 -16.17 16.45
C PHE A 898 27.97 -17.30 16.41
N THR A 899 27.65 -18.43 15.77
CA THR A 899 28.60 -19.53 15.60
C THR A 899 29.79 -19.13 14.72
N SER A 900 29.57 -18.30 13.68
CA SER A 900 30.63 -17.74 12.85
C SER A 900 31.52 -16.76 13.62
N ILE A 901 30.94 -15.89 14.46
CA ILE A 901 31.70 -15.00 15.36
C ILE A 901 32.60 -15.82 16.28
N ALA A 902 32.05 -16.85 16.94
CA ALA A 902 32.82 -17.71 17.83
C ALA A 902 33.97 -18.42 17.10
N GLN A 903 33.73 -18.94 15.89
CA GLN A 903 34.77 -19.59 15.10
C GLN A 903 35.88 -18.62 14.70
N ASN A 904 35.53 -17.40 14.26
CA ASN A 904 36.51 -16.37 13.91
C ASN A 904 37.40 -15.98 15.10
N LEU A 905 36.83 -15.88 16.31
CA LEU A 905 37.58 -15.61 17.53
C LEU A 905 38.53 -16.77 17.89
N ILE A 906 38.09 -18.02 17.72
CA ILE A 906 38.94 -19.21 17.89
C ILE A 906 40.13 -19.18 16.92
N ASP A 907 39.88 -18.87 15.65
CA ASP A 907 40.92 -18.81 14.61
C ASP A 907 41.96 -17.72 14.90
N ASN A 908 41.55 -16.63 15.57
CA ASN A 908 42.41 -15.55 16.04
C ASN A 908 42.97 -15.76 17.46
N LYS A 909 42.75 -16.93 18.07
CA LYS A 909 43.22 -17.31 19.42
C LYS A 909 42.65 -16.46 20.58
N MET A 910 41.47 -15.88 20.38
CA MET A 910 40.71 -15.11 21.38
C MET A 910 39.71 -16.05 22.07
N TYR A 911 40.21 -16.89 22.97
CA TYR A 911 39.44 -18.03 23.46
C TYR A 911 38.43 -17.65 24.53
N ALA A 912 38.70 -16.61 25.33
CA ALA A 912 37.77 -16.10 26.33
C ALA A 912 36.52 -15.47 25.69
N GLU A 913 36.72 -14.68 24.63
CA GLU A 913 35.66 -14.11 23.81
C GLU A 913 34.87 -15.20 23.09
N ALA A 914 35.55 -16.17 22.47
CA ALA A 914 34.87 -17.29 21.83
C ALA A 914 33.98 -18.07 22.82
N LEU A 915 34.48 -18.35 24.03
CA LEU A 915 33.70 -18.99 25.08
C LEU A 915 32.47 -18.16 25.48
N THR A 916 32.64 -16.84 25.57
CA THR A 916 31.55 -15.89 25.85
C THR A 916 30.46 -16.00 24.79
N VAL A 917 30.84 -15.94 23.51
CA VAL A 917 29.89 -16.04 22.40
C VAL A 917 29.16 -17.37 22.41
N VAL A 918 29.86 -18.50 22.63
CA VAL A 918 29.23 -19.82 22.70
C VAL A 918 28.22 -19.90 23.86
N ASN A 919 28.58 -19.38 25.04
CA ASN A 919 27.69 -19.36 26.20
C ASN A 919 26.44 -18.50 25.94
N ASP A 920 26.63 -17.29 25.39
CA ASP A 920 25.54 -16.37 25.07
C ASP A 920 24.64 -16.94 23.97
N THR A 921 25.19 -17.60 22.95
CA THR A 921 24.43 -18.30 21.90
C THR A 921 23.50 -19.34 22.52
N LEU A 922 24.04 -20.23 23.36
CA LEU A 922 23.23 -21.25 24.02
C LEU A 922 22.18 -20.62 24.94
N SER A 923 22.49 -19.50 25.60
CA SER A 923 21.54 -18.83 26.50
C SER A 923 20.39 -18.16 25.73
N VAL A 924 20.71 -17.33 24.74
CA VAL A 924 19.75 -16.52 23.96
C VAL A 924 18.80 -17.43 23.18
N PHE A 925 19.31 -18.46 22.52
CA PHE A 925 18.50 -19.32 21.64
C PHE A 925 17.84 -20.50 22.36
N LYS A 926 18.10 -20.72 23.65
CA LYS A 926 17.50 -21.81 24.43
C LYS A 926 15.97 -21.82 24.40
N PRO A 927 15.25 -20.69 24.58
CA PRO A 927 13.80 -20.69 24.49
C PRO A 927 13.34 -21.22 23.13
N ALA A 928 13.99 -20.77 22.05
CA ALA A 928 13.68 -21.18 20.70
C ALA A 928 13.90 -22.67 20.46
N TYR A 929 15.03 -23.19 20.92
CA TYR A 929 15.31 -24.61 20.90
C TYR A 929 14.20 -25.44 21.59
N VAL A 930 13.75 -25.00 22.77
CA VAL A 930 12.75 -25.74 23.56
C VAL A 930 11.40 -25.84 22.85
N TRP A 931 10.88 -24.75 22.29
CA TRP A 931 9.57 -24.82 21.60
C TRP A 931 9.67 -25.54 20.26
N ASN A 932 10.74 -25.36 19.50
CA ASN A 932 10.93 -26.02 18.21
C ASN A 932 11.10 -27.53 18.39
N LEU A 933 11.82 -27.98 19.42
CA LEU A 933 11.89 -29.39 19.78
C LEU A 933 10.51 -29.98 20.13
N ALA A 934 9.67 -29.22 20.82
CA ALA A 934 8.32 -29.66 21.20
C ALA A 934 7.36 -29.68 20.00
N ASP A 935 7.55 -28.78 19.03
CA ASP A 935 6.64 -28.56 17.91
C ASP A 935 7.10 -29.21 16.59
N LEU A 936 8.30 -29.80 16.50
CA LEU A 936 8.87 -30.39 15.28
C LEU A 936 7.88 -31.31 14.54
N ASP A 937 7.16 -32.15 15.27
CA ASP A 937 6.18 -33.09 14.73
C ASP A 937 5.01 -32.40 14.00
N ARG A 938 4.70 -31.14 14.32
CA ARG A 938 3.68 -30.32 13.66
C ARG A 938 4.02 -30.10 12.18
N TYR A 939 5.30 -30.02 11.84
CA TYR A 939 5.76 -29.64 10.51
C TYR A 939 6.00 -30.84 9.58
N LYS A 940 5.75 -32.09 10.00
CA LYS A 940 5.92 -33.29 9.14
C LYS A 940 5.19 -33.23 7.79
N GLY A 941 4.14 -32.42 7.68
CA GLY A 941 3.40 -32.20 6.43
C GLY A 941 4.06 -31.20 5.45
N ASP A 942 5.00 -30.37 5.92
CA ASP A 942 5.76 -29.42 5.10
C ASP A 942 7.26 -29.73 5.24
N LYS A 943 7.81 -30.41 4.23
CA LYS A 943 9.19 -30.89 4.25
C LYS A 943 10.20 -29.74 4.39
N SER A 944 9.96 -28.59 3.77
CA SER A 944 10.91 -27.47 3.82
C SER A 944 11.05 -26.94 5.24
N ILE A 945 9.92 -26.70 5.91
CA ILE A 945 9.89 -26.18 7.28
C ILE A 945 10.44 -27.23 8.24
N TYR A 946 10.06 -28.50 8.07
CA TYR A 946 10.56 -29.60 8.90
C TYR A 946 12.09 -29.72 8.82
N ASP A 947 12.65 -29.67 7.61
CA ASP A 947 14.09 -29.79 7.39
C ASP A 947 14.84 -28.59 8.01
N GLU A 948 14.29 -27.38 7.92
CA GLU A 948 14.86 -26.16 8.53
C GLU A 948 14.82 -26.22 10.07
N ASP A 949 13.69 -26.64 10.65
CA ASP A 949 13.51 -26.78 12.10
C ASP A 949 14.43 -27.87 12.68
N GLN A 950 14.47 -29.02 12.01
CA GLN A 950 15.38 -30.11 12.34
C GLN A 950 16.85 -29.68 12.27
N ASN A 951 17.22 -28.88 11.26
CA ASN A 951 18.56 -28.32 11.14
C ASN A 951 18.90 -27.43 12.33
N PHE A 952 18.00 -26.50 12.70
CA PHE A 952 18.18 -25.64 13.88
C PHE A 952 18.37 -26.43 15.18
N ILE A 953 17.49 -27.40 15.45
CA ILE A 953 17.59 -28.30 16.61
C ILE A 953 18.93 -29.02 16.64
N THR A 954 19.33 -29.57 15.49
CA THR A 954 20.58 -30.34 15.35
C THR A 954 21.79 -29.45 15.59
N GLN A 955 21.83 -28.25 15.00
CA GLN A 955 22.93 -27.30 15.18
C GLN A 955 23.05 -26.84 16.64
N TYR A 956 21.93 -26.57 17.31
CA TYR A 956 21.94 -26.19 18.73
C TYR A 956 22.51 -27.32 19.62
N GLN A 957 22.08 -28.57 19.41
CA GLN A 957 22.61 -29.74 20.15
C GLN A 957 24.09 -29.99 19.85
N GLN A 958 24.51 -29.82 18.60
CA GLN A 958 25.91 -29.90 18.21
C GLN A 958 26.73 -28.82 18.90
N LEU A 959 26.23 -27.59 19.02
CA LEU A 959 26.90 -26.51 19.73
C LEU A 959 27.07 -26.82 21.22
N GLN A 960 26.07 -27.41 21.88
CA GLN A 960 26.18 -27.89 23.26
C GLN A 960 27.30 -28.92 23.41
N THR A 961 27.39 -29.88 22.48
CA THR A 961 28.43 -30.92 22.48
C THR A 961 29.81 -30.31 22.22
N LYS A 962 29.92 -29.47 21.20
CA LYS A 962 31.16 -28.77 20.81
C LYS A 962 31.66 -27.85 21.92
N ARG A 963 30.77 -27.21 22.70
CA ARG A 963 31.15 -26.41 23.87
C ARG A 963 31.91 -27.24 24.90
N THR A 964 31.43 -28.44 25.23
CA THR A 964 32.12 -29.33 26.19
C THR A 964 33.47 -29.78 25.66
N GLN A 965 33.56 -30.10 24.37
CA GLN A 965 34.83 -30.43 23.71
C GLN A 965 35.80 -29.25 23.73
N PHE A 966 35.32 -28.05 23.39
CA PHE A 966 36.08 -26.81 23.41
C PHE A 966 36.63 -26.51 24.81
N LEU A 967 35.82 -26.61 25.87
CA LEU A 967 36.27 -26.43 27.25
C LEU A 967 37.36 -27.44 27.65
N SER A 968 37.24 -28.70 27.22
CA SER A 968 38.23 -29.75 27.50
C SER A 968 39.56 -29.49 26.77
N GLN A 969 39.49 -29.07 25.51
CA GLN A 969 40.65 -28.67 24.71
C GLN A 969 41.30 -27.42 25.29
N LEU A 970 40.51 -26.40 25.62
CA LEU A 970 40.97 -25.15 26.22
C LEU A 970 41.67 -25.41 27.54
N LYS A 971 41.10 -26.26 28.41
CA LYS A 971 41.75 -26.72 29.63
C LYS A 971 43.12 -27.33 29.35
N SER A 972 43.20 -28.27 28.40
CA SER A 972 44.46 -28.97 28.07
C SER A 972 45.51 -27.98 27.55
N VAL A 973 45.11 -27.03 26.70
CA VAL A 973 45.98 -25.98 26.16
C VAL A 973 46.47 -25.05 27.28
N TYR A 974 45.59 -24.60 28.16
CA TYR A 974 45.92 -23.70 29.25
C TYR A 974 46.78 -24.39 30.31
N GLU A 975 46.48 -25.64 30.68
CA GLU A 975 47.32 -26.42 31.60
C GLU A 975 48.73 -26.61 31.04
N TYR A 976 48.87 -26.94 29.76
CA TYR A 976 50.19 -27.06 29.13
C TYR A 976 50.94 -25.72 29.07
N THR A 977 50.24 -24.65 28.65
CA THR A 977 50.85 -23.33 28.41
C THR A 977 51.23 -22.65 29.73
N PHE A 978 50.37 -22.70 30.75
CA PHE A 978 50.60 -22.05 32.04
C PHE A 978 51.61 -22.79 32.93
N THR A 979 51.87 -24.07 32.70
CA THR A 979 52.83 -24.86 33.50
C THR A 979 54.18 -25.08 32.80
N ASN A 980 54.30 -24.78 31.50
CA ASN A 980 55.55 -24.97 30.74
C ASN A 980 56.35 -23.65 30.64
N PRO A 981 57.55 -23.57 31.24
CA PRO A 981 58.39 -22.38 31.20
C PRO A 981 58.75 -21.91 29.78
N SER A 982 58.80 -22.83 28.81
CA SER A 982 59.13 -22.49 27.41
C SER A 982 58.00 -21.75 26.66
N GLN A 983 56.80 -21.66 27.25
CA GLN A 983 55.61 -21.06 26.65
C GLN A 983 55.17 -19.76 27.35
N GLN A 984 56.05 -19.15 28.15
CA GLN A 984 55.68 -18.02 29.02
C GLN A 984 55.08 -16.82 28.28
N ALA A 985 55.61 -16.47 27.09
CA ALA A 985 55.02 -15.41 26.27
C ALA A 985 53.59 -15.72 25.80
N THR A 986 53.31 -16.99 25.49
CA THR A 986 51.96 -17.47 25.12
C THR A 986 51.04 -17.52 26.35
N ALA A 987 51.58 -17.88 27.51
CA ALA A 987 50.86 -17.88 28.78
C ALA A 987 50.40 -16.47 29.15
N ASP A 988 51.28 -15.47 29.01
CA ASP A 988 50.95 -14.06 29.28
C ASP A 988 49.87 -13.54 28.31
N LEU A 989 49.91 -13.94 27.04
CA LEU A 989 48.88 -13.61 26.05
C LEU A 989 47.51 -14.20 26.44
N TYR A 990 47.42 -15.48 26.77
CA TYR A 990 46.14 -16.11 27.17
C TYR A 990 45.64 -15.64 28.53
N LEU A 991 46.55 -15.31 29.46
CA LEU A 991 46.18 -14.68 30.72
C LEU A 991 45.58 -13.30 30.48
N ASN A 992 46.17 -12.51 29.58
CA ASN A 992 45.65 -11.20 29.22
C ASN A 992 44.31 -11.28 28.49
N ASP A 993 44.16 -12.21 27.54
CA ASP A 993 42.90 -12.53 26.84
C ASP A 993 41.77 -12.85 27.83
N TRP A 994 42.03 -13.78 28.77
CA TRP A 994 41.05 -14.15 29.79
C TRP A 994 40.66 -12.99 30.70
N ASN A 995 41.65 -12.23 31.15
CA ASN A 995 41.45 -11.14 32.09
C ASN A 995 40.89 -9.86 31.45
N HIS A 996 40.90 -9.73 30.12
CA HIS A 996 40.41 -8.54 29.41
C HIS A 996 39.49 -8.92 28.25
N ASN A 997 38.25 -9.27 28.58
CA ASN A 997 37.29 -9.69 27.56
C ASN A 997 36.69 -8.47 26.83
N ILE A 998 37.06 -8.29 25.55
CA ILE A 998 36.67 -7.10 24.79
C ILE A 998 35.17 -7.04 24.47
N LEU A 999 34.47 -8.17 24.51
CA LEU A 999 33.04 -8.29 24.21
C LEU A 999 32.14 -7.94 25.39
N THR A 1000 32.68 -7.96 26.60
CA THR A 1000 31.94 -7.64 27.82
C THR A 1000 32.46 -6.37 28.48
N GLY A 1001 33.67 -5.93 28.13
CA GLY A 1001 34.37 -4.83 28.81
C GLY A 1001 34.75 -5.17 30.25
N VAL A 1002 34.60 -6.43 30.67
CA VAL A 1002 34.93 -6.89 32.02
C VAL A 1002 36.43 -7.16 32.09
N THR A 1003 37.06 -6.57 33.11
CA THR A 1003 38.45 -6.86 33.47
C THR A 1003 38.49 -7.66 34.77
N THR A 1004 39.14 -8.82 34.76
CA THR A 1004 39.39 -9.63 35.95
C THR A 1004 40.89 -9.67 36.27
N ASN A 1005 41.24 -10.12 37.47
CA ASN A 1005 42.62 -10.34 37.90
C ASN A 1005 42.82 -11.82 38.28
N ASP A 1006 42.31 -12.71 37.43
CA ASP A 1006 42.38 -14.14 37.67
C ASP A 1006 43.83 -14.62 37.49
N SER A 1007 44.33 -15.40 38.45
CA SER A 1007 45.59 -16.12 38.29
C SER A 1007 45.42 -17.31 37.35
N THR A 1008 46.51 -17.87 36.83
CA THR A 1008 46.47 -19.09 36.00
C THR A 1008 45.74 -20.25 36.70
N SER A 1009 45.84 -20.37 38.03
CA SER A 1009 45.09 -21.35 38.82
C SER A 1009 43.59 -21.05 38.90
N ASP A 1010 43.20 -19.77 38.99
CA ASP A 1010 41.79 -19.36 39.05
C ASP A 1010 41.09 -19.66 37.72
N ILE A 1011 41.79 -19.44 36.60
CA ILE A 1011 41.30 -19.76 35.25
C ILE A 1011 41.04 -21.26 35.10
N ILE A 1012 42.01 -22.11 35.45
CA ILE A 1012 41.85 -23.57 35.38
C ILE A 1012 40.74 -24.06 36.31
N SER A 1013 40.62 -23.49 37.51
CA SER A 1013 39.53 -23.77 38.45
C SER A 1013 38.16 -23.44 37.85
N THR A 1014 38.05 -22.26 37.21
CA THR A 1014 36.82 -21.80 36.55
C THR A 1014 36.41 -22.72 35.40
N ILE A 1015 37.35 -23.11 34.53
CA ILE A 1015 37.09 -24.06 33.45
C ILE A 1015 36.66 -25.43 34.00
N ASN A 1016 37.29 -25.90 35.07
CA ASN A 1016 36.89 -27.15 35.74
C ASN A 1016 35.46 -27.08 36.30
N GLY A 1017 35.09 -25.94 36.90
CA GLY A 1017 33.71 -25.69 37.35
C GLY A 1017 32.71 -25.76 36.20
N MET A 1018 33.02 -25.11 35.07
CA MET A 1018 32.18 -25.16 33.87
C MET A 1018 32.06 -26.58 33.29
N LEU A 1019 33.14 -27.35 33.24
CA LEU A 1019 33.13 -28.75 32.79
C LEU A 1019 32.28 -29.64 33.74
N ALA A 1020 32.37 -29.45 35.05
CA ALA A 1020 31.59 -30.19 36.04
C ALA A 1020 30.09 -29.90 35.95
N THR A 1021 29.70 -28.68 35.58
CA THR A 1021 28.29 -28.34 35.29
C THR A 1021 27.79 -28.90 33.96
N SER A 1022 28.70 -29.25 33.04
CA SER A 1022 28.38 -29.77 31.70
C SER A 1022 28.18 -31.30 31.68
N THR A 1023 28.65 -32.01 32.72
CA THR A 1023 28.50 -33.46 32.88
C THR A 1023 27.32 -33.89 33.77
N ASN A 1024 26.66 -32.94 34.45
CA ASN A 1024 25.58 -33.18 35.41
C ASN A 1024 24.17 -32.75 34.92
N LYS A 1025 23.97 -32.48 33.63
CA LYS A 1025 22.66 -32.09 33.07
C LYS A 1025 22.35 -32.75 31.74
#